data_AF-A0A7J9NTI1-F1
#
_entry.id   AF-A0A7J9NTI1-F1
#
_cell.length_a   1.000
_cell.length_b   1.000
_cell.length_c   1.000
_cell.angle_alpha   90.00
_cell.angle_beta   90.00
_cell.angle_gamma   90.00
#
_symmetry.space_group_name_H-M   'P 1'
#
loop_
_entity.id
_entity.type
_entity.pdbx_description
1 polymer ?
#
loop_
_entity_poly.entity_id
_entity_poly.type
_entity_poly.pdbx_seq_one_letter_code
_entity_poly.pdbx_strand_id
1 'polypeptide(L)'
;MTYKKMDKKLDNDFWKTKNLSLTIGEVSIGKPKQELDEPMGPTPKPSVTDLRSWDFKLLKRYPPFYAPFCDMCCLCTYGKCDLLGKKGACGIDAEAQQARTVLLASCIGTAAHAGHGRHMLHHVIKEKGKDFPIDMGKNIDIEAPIIRTIIGKKPVKVSDLDESLSYVEEQLSHLLSACHTGQEGNSLDFESKALHAGMMDDLAREVADITQIVAYDMPRGDGDEPLVELGLGTVDKDKPVVLCIGHNVAPGAEILDYVEDNDLYEDVEVCGICCTAIDITRYNQAAKVIGPLSKQMKFIRSGVSDVIVVDEQCVRTDVLEEAKKNGAVVIATTDKMCLGLPDKTKEDPELIINELFNGNIDGALILEPKKVGKVAVEVAKKIAKRRENLKCLPDISEIPEIAKECTECGWCVRVCPNNRPIMDAVTAAAKGDLTKLANLYEHDMCYTCGRCEEECERNLPLVSFITKAGDHFVKNQKFKMRAGRGPVQDVEIRKVGGPIVLGDIPGVVAFVGCSNFPNGGIEIAKMAEELLKRRYIVVATGCSAMSIGEYIDEDGLTLYEKYEGIFDASGLANIGSCVSNAHISGACIKIANIFAKKPLSGNFEEVADYILNRVGACGVAWGAFSQKAAAIAAGVNRWGIPAVLGPHSSKYRRLYLGRIDKEEMWDLNDLRTGETVKGEPAPEHLLYAAETMEEALVSTVKMCIRPNDTPKGRQLKLSNYIDLYKKYFGELPTDLELFVRNERDIPITHKKEVMDDLTSKNWTPREAPKEPSLLERK
;
A
#
# COMPACT_ATOMS: atom_id res chain seq x y z
N MET A 1 78.68 11.65 33.29
CA MET A 1 78.78 12.25 31.94
C MET A 1 77.40 12.25 31.31
N THR A 2 77.02 13.43 30.85
CA THR A 2 75.80 13.85 30.17
C THR A 2 75.32 12.94 29.04
N TYR A 3 74.00 12.74 28.92
CA TYR A 3 73.33 12.77 27.62
C TYR A 3 72.01 13.56 27.74
N LYS A 4 71.99 14.73 27.10
CA LYS A 4 70.90 15.69 27.01
C LYS A 4 70.07 15.28 25.78
N LYS A 5 68.83 14.83 25.97
CA LYS A 5 67.91 14.55 24.85
C LYS A 5 67.27 15.87 24.42
N MET A 6 67.53 16.29 23.18
CA MET A 6 66.86 17.42 22.55
C MET A 6 65.43 17.01 22.19
N ASP A 7 64.44 17.55 22.89
CA ASP A 7 63.05 17.50 22.43
C ASP A 7 62.88 18.50 21.29
N LYS A 8 62.71 17.97 20.06
CA LYS A 8 62.13 18.74 18.96
C LYS A 8 60.66 18.95 19.30
N LYS A 9 60.28 20.19 19.62
CA LYS A 9 58.88 20.63 19.59
C LYS A 9 58.34 20.39 18.18
N LEU A 10 57.43 19.44 18.04
CA LEU A 10 56.53 19.34 16.90
C LEU A 10 55.51 20.48 17.02
N ASP A 11 55.30 21.19 15.92
CA ASP A 11 54.45 22.36 15.83
C ASP A 11 52.99 22.01 16.15
N ASN A 12 52.37 22.79 17.03
CA ASN A 12 51.01 22.54 17.57
C ASN A 12 49.88 22.83 16.55
N ASP A 13 50.21 23.19 15.32
CA ASP A 13 49.22 23.56 14.29
C ASP A 13 48.81 22.42 13.34
N PHE A 14 49.45 21.24 13.42
CA PHE A 14 49.03 20.10 12.60
C PHE A 14 47.68 19.50 13.04
N TRP A 15 47.34 19.58 14.34
CA TRP A 15 46.19 18.88 14.91
C TRP A 15 44.87 19.65 14.88
N LYS A 16 44.89 20.97 14.60
CA LYS A 16 43.68 21.81 14.62
C LYS A 16 42.89 21.81 13.32
N THR A 17 43.43 21.26 12.23
CA THR A 17 42.79 21.30 10.90
C THR A 17 41.96 20.07 10.57
N LYS A 18 41.96 19.02 11.41
CA LYS A 18 41.11 17.84 11.23
C LYS A 18 40.46 17.43 12.55
N ASN A 19 39.13 17.35 12.56
CA ASN A 19 38.33 16.78 13.64
C ASN A 19 38.72 15.30 13.84
N LEU A 20 39.75 15.06 14.65
CA LEU A 20 40.32 13.74 14.89
C LEU A 20 40.00 13.34 16.33
N SER A 21 39.08 12.40 16.52
CA SER A 21 38.83 11.75 17.81
C SER A 21 39.50 10.37 17.82
N LEU A 22 40.47 10.17 18.72
CA LEU A 22 41.17 8.90 18.89
C LEU A 22 40.55 8.12 20.05
N THR A 23 39.86 7.02 19.73
CA THR A 23 39.47 5.98 20.70
C THR A 23 40.22 4.71 20.28
N ILE A 24 40.97 4.10 21.21
CA ILE A 24 41.85 2.96 20.90
C ILE A 24 40.99 1.78 20.41
N GLY A 25 41.04 1.51 19.11
CA GLY A 25 40.35 0.39 18.45
C GLY A 25 39.77 0.72 17.06
N GLU A 26 39.46 1.98 16.78
CA GLU A 26 38.92 2.40 15.48
C GLU A 26 39.39 3.81 15.11
N VAL A 27 40.11 3.94 13.99
CA VAL A 27 40.38 5.25 13.38
C VAL A 27 39.22 5.58 12.45
N SER A 28 38.20 6.25 12.98
CA SER A 28 37.17 6.86 12.14
C SER A 28 37.71 8.18 11.58
N ILE A 29 38.08 8.18 10.30
CA ILE A 29 38.20 9.43 9.54
C ILE A 29 36.78 9.99 9.50
N GLY A 30 36.52 11.08 10.24
CA GLY A 30 35.21 11.70 10.31
C GLY A 30 34.64 11.87 8.89
N LYS A 31 33.52 11.19 8.61
CA LYS A 31 32.83 11.33 7.31
C LYS A 31 32.63 12.83 7.06
N PRO A 32 33.00 13.36 5.87
CA PRO A 32 32.70 14.75 5.56
C PRO A 32 31.21 14.99 5.79
N LYS A 33 30.86 16.03 6.57
CA LYS A 33 29.46 16.43 6.75
C LYS A 33 28.93 16.76 5.36
N GLN A 34 27.93 16.02 4.91
CA GLN A 34 27.19 16.38 3.70
C GLN A 34 26.55 17.75 3.93
N GLU A 35 26.82 18.69 3.03
CA GLU A 35 26.20 20.01 3.06
C GLU A 35 24.74 19.84 2.68
N LEU A 36 23.84 20.22 3.59
CA LEU A 36 22.39 20.15 3.36
C LEU A 36 21.94 21.40 2.61
N ASP A 37 20.96 21.23 1.73
CA ASP A 37 20.35 22.33 0.96
C ASP A 37 19.57 23.32 1.88
N GLU A 38 19.32 22.94 3.12
CA GLU A 38 18.45 23.64 4.09
C GLU A 38 18.88 23.34 5.55
N PRO A 39 18.47 24.16 6.54
CA PRO A 39 18.83 23.93 7.94
C PRO A 39 18.18 22.66 8.51
N MET A 40 18.90 21.99 9.40
CA MET A 40 18.38 20.84 10.15
C MET A 40 17.29 21.29 11.14
N GLY A 41 16.15 20.63 11.09
CA GLY A 41 15.04 20.72 12.02
C GLY A 41 15.33 20.06 13.38
N PRO A 42 14.34 20.08 14.28
CA PRO A 42 14.54 19.69 15.68
C PRO A 42 14.62 18.18 15.92
N THR A 43 14.13 17.36 14.99
CA THR A 43 13.91 15.92 15.21
C THR A 43 14.50 15.05 14.08
N PRO A 44 15.82 15.11 13.79
CA PRO A 44 16.45 14.12 12.93
C PRO A 44 16.53 12.77 13.64
N LYS A 45 16.17 11.69 12.95
CA LYS A 45 16.13 10.31 13.45
C LYS A 45 15.39 10.20 14.80
N PRO A 46 14.12 10.60 14.87
CA PRO A 46 13.37 10.64 16.12
C PRO A 46 13.31 9.24 16.77
N SER A 47 13.55 9.16 18.07
CA SER A 47 13.21 7.97 18.84
C SER A 47 11.69 7.74 18.87
N VAL A 48 11.26 6.58 19.34
CA VAL A 48 9.84 6.23 19.53
C VAL A 48 9.05 7.31 20.29
N THR A 49 9.70 8.06 21.19
CA THR A 49 9.03 9.06 22.04
C THR A 49 9.18 10.51 21.58
N ASP A 50 10.08 10.81 20.64
CA ASP A 50 10.44 12.20 20.32
C ASP A 50 9.29 12.97 19.65
N LEU A 51 8.46 12.26 18.89
CA LEU A 51 7.28 12.81 18.20
C LEU A 51 5.96 12.53 18.94
N ARG A 52 6.03 11.98 20.16
CA ARG A 52 4.84 11.68 20.98
C ARG A 52 3.98 12.93 21.23
N SER A 53 4.63 14.08 21.31
CA SER A 53 3.98 15.39 21.45
C SER A 53 3.01 15.69 20.31
N TRP A 54 3.40 15.37 19.08
CA TRP A 54 2.58 15.52 17.88
C TRP A 54 1.50 14.46 17.82
N ASP A 55 1.87 13.20 18.07
CA ASP A 55 0.93 12.08 18.08
C ASP A 55 -0.23 12.34 19.05
N PHE A 56 0.04 12.90 20.22
CA PHE A 56 -1.00 13.19 21.23
C PHE A 56 -1.91 14.36 20.81
N LYS A 57 -1.42 15.31 20.00
CA LYS A 57 -2.28 16.35 19.40
C LYS A 57 -3.22 15.73 18.37
N LEU A 58 -2.71 14.84 17.53
CA LEU A 58 -3.53 14.09 16.58
C LEU A 58 -4.57 13.21 17.30
N LEU A 59 -4.16 12.41 18.28
CA LEU A 59 -5.04 11.50 19.02
C LEU A 59 -6.06 12.24 19.90
N LYS A 60 -5.76 13.46 20.34
CA LYS A 60 -6.75 14.31 21.03
C LYS A 60 -7.87 14.72 20.08
N ARG A 61 -7.53 15.11 18.84
CA ARG A 61 -8.51 15.52 17.81
C ARG A 61 -9.24 14.33 17.21
N TYR A 62 -8.52 13.23 17.00
CA TYR A 62 -9.03 11.98 16.41
C TYR A 62 -8.84 10.83 17.41
N PRO A 63 -9.66 10.77 18.47
CA PRO A 63 -9.54 9.72 19.47
C PRO A 63 -9.65 8.34 18.85
N PRO A 64 -8.87 7.36 19.33
CA PRO A 64 -8.99 6.00 18.86
C PRO A 64 -10.35 5.42 19.24
N PHE A 65 -11.01 4.82 18.27
CA PHE A 65 -12.20 4.01 18.48
C PHE A 65 -11.80 2.53 18.35
N TYR A 66 -12.06 1.74 19.40
CA TYR A 66 -11.73 0.32 19.42
C TYR A 66 -12.95 -0.54 19.13
N ALA A 67 -12.82 -1.44 18.16
CA ALA A 67 -13.78 -2.48 17.82
C ALA A 67 -13.11 -3.86 18.01
N PRO A 68 -13.15 -4.44 19.23
CA PRO A 68 -12.50 -5.71 19.50
C PRO A 68 -13.01 -6.83 18.57
N PHE A 69 -12.08 -7.48 17.86
CA PHE A 69 -12.38 -8.70 17.10
C PHE A 69 -12.42 -9.95 18.00
N CYS A 70 -11.78 -9.86 19.17
CA CYS A 70 -11.69 -10.93 20.16
C CYS A 70 -11.58 -10.29 21.56
N ASP A 71 -12.38 -10.79 22.49
CA ASP A 71 -12.42 -10.32 23.88
C ASP A 71 -11.35 -10.98 24.78
N MET A 72 -10.46 -11.78 24.18
CA MET A 72 -9.46 -12.55 24.92
C MET A 72 -8.04 -12.05 24.60
N CYS A 73 -7.16 -12.10 25.61
CA CYS A 73 -5.71 -12.04 25.41
C CYS A 73 -5.11 -13.44 25.61
N CYS A 74 -4.42 -13.95 24.59
CA CYS A 74 -3.77 -15.25 24.59
C CYS A 74 -2.25 -15.16 24.34
N LEU A 75 -1.62 -14.03 24.69
CA LEU A 75 -0.23 -13.76 24.33
C LEU A 75 0.82 -14.51 25.17
N CYS A 76 0.51 -14.82 26.43
CA CYS A 76 1.46 -15.46 27.34
C CYS A 76 0.83 -16.63 28.11
N THR A 77 1.66 -17.34 28.88
CA THR A 77 1.30 -18.54 29.65
C THR A 77 0.40 -18.28 30.87
N TYR A 78 0.22 -17.02 31.28
CA TYR A 78 -0.83 -16.66 32.24
C TYR A 78 -2.22 -16.63 31.61
N GLY A 79 -2.31 -16.53 30.28
CA GLY A 79 -3.57 -16.54 29.54
C GLY A 79 -4.18 -17.95 29.38
N LYS A 80 -5.34 -18.08 28.75
CA LYS A 80 -6.12 -16.99 28.10
C LYS A 80 -6.83 -16.11 29.13
N CYS A 81 -6.67 -14.79 29.03
CA CYS A 81 -7.36 -13.80 29.87
C CYS A 81 -8.61 -13.28 29.16
N ASP A 82 -9.75 -13.27 29.83
CA ASP A 82 -10.98 -12.56 29.42
C ASP A 82 -10.87 -11.07 29.77
N LEU A 83 -11.04 -10.21 28.77
CA LEU A 83 -10.89 -8.74 28.90
C LEU A 83 -12.24 -8.00 28.89
N LEU A 84 -13.38 -8.71 28.75
CA LEU A 84 -14.68 -8.05 28.71
C LEU A 84 -15.02 -7.44 30.07
N GLY A 85 -14.87 -6.11 30.17
CA GLY A 85 -15.04 -5.36 31.42
C GLY A 85 -14.00 -5.69 32.50
N LYS A 86 -12.87 -6.31 32.12
CA LYS A 86 -11.85 -6.86 33.04
C LYS A 86 -10.45 -6.48 32.57
N LYS A 87 -9.47 -6.75 33.44
CA LYS A 87 -8.04 -6.70 33.11
C LYS A 87 -7.48 -8.12 33.01
N GLY A 88 -6.51 -8.31 32.12
CA GLY A 88 -5.73 -9.53 32.08
C GLY A 88 -4.86 -9.69 33.32
N ALA A 89 -4.28 -10.89 33.50
CA ALA A 89 -3.46 -11.21 34.66
C ALA A 89 -2.26 -10.25 34.87
N CYS A 90 -1.73 -9.66 33.79
CA CYS A 90 -0.66 -8.66 33.86
C CYS A 90 -1.16 -7.21 34.01
N GLY A 91 -2.46 -6.98 34.14
CA GLY A 91 -3.07 -5.66 34.35
C GLY A 91 -3.48 -4.90 33.08
N ILE A 92 -3.22 -5.43 31.88
CA ILE A 92 -3.65 -4.84 30.61
C ILE A 92 -5.18 -4.92 30.47
N ASP A 93 -5.82 -3.85 29.99
CA ASP A 93 -7.26 -3.83 29.68
C ASP A 93 -7.53 -4.11 28.18
N ALA A 94 -8.81 -4.10 27.81
CA ALA A 94 -9.26 -4.38 26.45
C ALA A 94 -8.73 -3.35 25.44
N GLU A 95 -8.77 -2.05 25.77
CA GLU A 95 -8.34 -0.98 24.87
C GLU A 95 -6.83 -1.06 24.59
N ALA A 96 -6.01 -1.15 25.65
CA ALA A 96 -4.58 -1.29 25.50
C ALA A 96 -4.21 -2.60 24.77
N GLN A 97 -4.98 -3.68 24.93
CA GLN A 97 -4.77 -4.91 24.16
C GLN A 97 -5.11 -4.75 22.67
N GLN A 98 -6.19 -4.03 22.33
CA GLN A 98 -6.50 -3.75 20.92
C GLN A 98 -5.40 -2.87 20.31
N ALA A 99 -5.00 -1.80 21.00
CA ALA A 99 -3.91 -0.91 20.58
C ALA A 99 -2.58 -1.68 20.41
N ARG A 100 -2.24 -2.58 21.33
CA ARG A 100 -1.08 -3.48 21.21
C ARG A 100 -1.16 -4.38 19.98
N THR A 101 -2.35 -4.87 19.66
CA THR A 101 -2.56 -5.72 18.48
C THR A 101 -2.42 -4.93 17.19
N VAL A 102 -2.85 -3.66 17.19
CA VAL A 102 -2.65 -2.72 16.07
C VAL A 102 -1.17 -2.42 15.90
N LEU A 103 -0.43 -2.12 16.99
CA LEU A 103 1.02 -1.94 16.94
C LEU A 103 1.72 -3.17 16.37
N LEU A 104 1.36 -4.38 16.81
CA LEU A 104 1.88 -5.63 16.24
C LEU A 104 1.62 -5.72 14.74
N ALA A 105 0.40 -5.41 14.29
CA ALA A 105 0.07 -5.40 12.86
C ALA A 105 0.91 -4.36 12.10
N SER A 106 1.07 -3.15 12.64
CA SER A 106 1.93 -2.13 12.05
C SER A 106 3.39 -2.60 11.98
N CYS A 107 3.94 -3.17 13.05
CA CYS A 107 5.30 -3.73 13.06
C CYS A 107 5.49 -4.84 12.01
N ILE A 108 4.52 -5.75 11.86
CA ILE A 108 4.58 -6.80 10.82
C ILE A 108 4.60 -6.17 9.42
N GLY A 109 3.75 -5.15 9.18
CA GLY A 109 3.72 -4.42 7.92
C GLY A 109 5.03 -3.71 7.62
N THR A 110 5.56 -2.95 8.59
CA THR A 110 6.86 -2.27 8.51
C THR A 110 7.99 -3.26 8.25
N ALA A 111 8.02 -4.39 8.98
CA ALA A 111 9.04 -5.43 8.81
C ALA A 111 9.02 -6.03 7.40
N ALA A 112 7.84 -6.19 6.81
CA ALA A 112 7.70 -6.70 5.45
C ALA A 112 8.31 -5.73 4.42
N HIS A 113 7.98 -4.43 4.48
CA HIS A 113 8.59 -3.45 3.56
C HIS A 113 10.08 -3.24 3.83
N ALA A 114 10.51 -3.21 5.09
CA ALA A 114 11.92 -3.10 5.46
C ALA A 114 12.74 -4.31 5.00
N GLY A 115 12.23 -5.53 5.19
CA GLY A 115 12.86 -6.77 4.73
C GLY A 115 12.97 -6.84 3.21
N HIS A 116 11.94 -6.37 2.49
CA HIS A 116 12.00 -6.23 1.03
C HIS A 116 13.06 -5.20 0.63
N GLY A 117 13.03 -3.98 1.21
CA GLY A 117 14.00 -2.93 0.91
C GLY A 117 15.44 -3.34 1.21
N ARG A 118 15.67 -4.05 2.31
CA ARG A 118 16.97 -4.61 2.70
C ARG A 118 17.48 -5.64 1.70
N HIS A 119 16.60 -6.54 1.26
CA HIS A 119 16.96 -7.55 0.28
C HIS A 119 17.32 -6.91 -1.07
N MET A 120 16.51 -5.96 -1.53
CA MET A 120 16.80 -5.18 -2.74
C MET A 120 18.11 -4.42 -2.63
N LEU A 121 18.34 -3.72 -1.52
CA LEU A 121 19.57 -2.94 -1.31
C LEU A 121 20.81 -3.83 -1.35
N HIS A 122 20.76 -4.99 -0.70
CA HIS A 122 21.87 -5.95 -0.73
C HIS A 122 22.11 -6.51 -2.14
N HIS A 123 21.04 -6.86 -2.86
CA HIS A 123 21.14 -7.33 -4.24
C HIS A 123 21.80 -6.28 -5.14
N VAL A 124 21.32 -5.02 -5.10
CA VAL A 124 21.86 -3.93 -5.91
C VAL A 124 23.29 -3.60 -5.54
N ILE A 125 23.65 -3.56 -4.25
CA ILE A 125 25.03 -3.34 -3.83
C ILE A 125 25.95 -4.45 -4.33
N LYS A 126 25.49 -5.70 -4.33
CA LYS A 126 26.25 -6.85 -4.84
C LYS A 126 26.47 -6.74 -6.35
N GLU A 127 25.44 -6.39 -7.12
CA GLU A 127 25.50 -6.39 -8.59
C GLU A 127 26.08 -5.10 -9.19
N LYS A 128 25.77 -3.93 -8.62
CA LYS A 128 26.13 -2.61 -9.16
C LYS A 128 27.17 -1.85 -8.32
N GLY A 129 27.43 -2.30 -7.09
CA GLY A 129 28.39 -1.68 -6.17
C GLY A 129 27.78 -0.61 -5.24
N LYS A 130 28.50 -0.31 -4.15
CA LYS A 130 28.05 0.62 -3.08
C LYS A 130 27.88 2.08 -3.55
N ASP A 131 28.67 2.49 -4.53
CA ASP A 131 28.71 3.86 -5.03
C ASP A 131 27.82 4.07 -6.27
N PHE A 132 26.96 3.10 -6.60
CA PHE A 132 25.98 3.26 -7.67
C PHE A 132 25.10 4.50 -7.40
N PRO A 133 24.99 5.43 -8.36
CA PRO A 133 24.34 6.72 -8.14
C PRO A 133 22.82 6.58 -7.99
N ILE A 134 22.23 7.45 -7.17
CA ILE A 134 20.77 7.66 -7.15
C ILE A 134 20.46 8.76 -8.15
N ASP A 135 20.05 8.36 -9.36
CA ASP A 135 19.63 9.27 -10.43
C ASP A 135 18.12 9.15 -10.68
N MET A 136 17.39 10.19 -10.24
CA MET A 136 15.95 10.31 -10.40
C MET A 136 15.56 11.20 -11.60
N GLY A 137 16.50 11.48 -12.49
CA GLY A 137 16.27 12.33 -13.66
C GLY A 137 16.26 13.82 -13.34
N LYS A 138 15.95 14.64 -14.34
CA LYS A 138 16.12 16.11 -14.28
C LYS A 138 14.95 16.87 -13.66
N ASN A 139 13.80 16.21 -13.50
CA ASN A 139 12.56 16.84 -13.04
C ASN A 139 12.26 16.56 -11.56
N ILE A 140 13.16 15.88 -10.85
CA ILE A 140 13.04 15.52 -9.44
C ILE A 140 14.30 16.03 -8.71
N ASP A 141 14.19 17.19 -8.05
CA ASP A 141 15.26 17.78 -7.25
C ASP A 141 15.22 17.27 -5.79
N ILE A 142 14.03 16.88 -5.33
CA ILE A 142 13.76 16.25 -4.03
C ILE A 142 13.56 14.75 -4.25
N GLU A 143 14.67 14.00 -4.35
CA GLU A 143 14.67 12.57 -4.67
C GLU A 143 14.04 11.66 -3.62
N ALA A 144 14.19 12.02 -2.34
CA ALA A 144 13.77 11.20 -1.20
C ALA A 144 13.17 12.07 -0.09
N PRO A 145 11.95 12.64 -0.30
CA PRO A 145 11.32 13.55 0.64
C PRO A 145 11.15 12.96 2.06
N ILE A 146 10.88 11.66 2.20
CA ILE A 146 10.71 11.02 3.51
C ILE A 146 12.06 10.84 4.21
N ILE A 147 13.09 10.33 3.53
CA ILE A 147 14.45 10.21 4.05
C ILE A 147 14.98 11.59 4.47
N ARG A 148 14.81 12.62 3.63
CA ARG A 148 15.21 13.99 3.98
C ARG A 148 14.47 14.43 5.25
N THR A 149 13.17 14.22 5.34
CA THR A 149 12.38 14.69 6.48
C THR A 149 12.70 13.97 7.79
N ILE A 150 12.93 12.65 7.75
CA ILE A 150 13.13 11.83 8.95
C ILE A 150 14.62 11.73 9.31
N ILE A 151 15.48 11.40 8.35
CA ILE A 151 16.91 11.17 8.59
C ILE A 151 17.69 12.49 8.56
N GLY A 152 17.20 13.50 7.84
CA GLY A 152 17.92 14.76 7.66
C GLY A 152 19.09 14.63 6.69
N LYS A 153 18.97 13.78 5.67
CA LYS A 153 20.02 13.52 4.68
C LYS A 153 19.49 13.45 3.27
N LYS A 154 20.34 13.85 2.32
CA LYS A 154 20.11 13.76 0.88
C LYS A 154 20.85 12.53 0.34
N PRO A 155 20.18 11.41 0.02
CA PRO A 155 20.88 10.26 -0.51
C PRO A 155 21.38 10.54 -1.94
N VAL A 156 22.66 10.26 -2.23
CA VAL A 156 23.26 10.47 -3.55
C VAL A 156 23.75 9.18 -4.20
N LYS A 157 23.99 8.15 -3.38
CA LYS A 157 24.35 6.80 -3.83
C LYS A 157 23.59 5.74 -3.06
N VAL A 158 23.48 4.56 -3.64
CA VAL A 158 22.71 3.44 -3.07
C VAL A 158 23.16 3.10 -1.64
N SER A 159 24.46 3.15 -1.33
CA SER A 159 24.94 2.91 0.04
C SER A 159 24.51 3.94 1.08
N ASP A 160 24.01 5.12 0.70
CA ASP A 160 23.46 6.10 1.64
C ASP A 160 22.09 5.64 2.18
N LEU A 161 21.38 4.77 1.45
CA LEU A 161 20.08 4.22 1.86
C LEU A 161 20.20 3.21 3.02
N ASP A 162 21.38 2.61 3.20
CA ASP A 162 21.67 1.63 4.25
C ASP A 162 21.43 2.18 5.66
N GLU A 163 21.76 3.46 5.87
CA GLU A 163 21.55 4.14 7.15
C GLU A 163 20.06 4.26 7.48
N SER A 164 19.22 4.50 6.48
CA SER A 164 17.78 4.63 6.65
C SER A 164 17.16 3.29 7.06
N LEU A 165 17.51 2.20 6.38
CA LEU A 165 17.03 0.86 6.75
C LEU A 165 17.58 0.39 8.09
N SER A 166 18.85 0.68 8.40
CA SER A 166 19.44 0.32 9.70
C SER A 166 18.70 1.02 10.85
N TYR A 167 18.35 2.28 10.64
CA TYR A 167 17.52 3.02 11.59
C TYR A 167 16.09 2.46 11.68
N VAL A 168 15.46 2.08 10.57
CA VAL A 168 14.15 1.38 10.60
C VAL A 168 14.24 0.09 11.42
N GLU A 169 15.28 -0.72 11.21
CA GLU A 169 15.49 -2.01 11.90
C GLU A 169 15.71 -1.81 13.42
N GLU A 170 16.45 -0.78 13.80
CA GLU A 170 16.62 -0.37 15.20
C GLU A 170 15.29 0.03 15.84
N GLN A 171 14.55 0.95 15.20
CA GLN A 171 13.26 1.42 15.72
C GLN A 171 12.23 0.28 15.79
N LEU A 172 12.19 -0.58 14.78
CA LEU A 172 11.32 -1.75 14.74
C LEU A 172 11.61 -2.71 15.90
N SER A 173 12.88 -2.90 16.26
CA SER A 173 13.27 -3.72 17.41
C SER A 173 12.70 -3.17 18.72
N HIS A 174 12.76 -1.84 18.92
CA HIS A 174 12.16 -1.19 20.08
C HIS A 174 10.64 -1.32 20.09
N LEU A 175 9.97 -1.09 18.96
CA LEU A 175 8.51 -1.19 18.84
C LEU A 175 7.99 -2.60 19.10
N LEU A 176 8.64 -3.62 18.52
CA LEU A 176 8.28 -5.02 18.76
C LEU A 176 8.53 -5.41 20.23
N SER A 177 9.62 -4.92 20.82
CA SER A 177 9.90 -5.15 22.26
C SER A 177 8.82 -4.55 23.17
N ALA A 178 8.21 -3.43 22.78
CA ALA A 178 7.11 -2.80 23.51
C ALA A 178 5.80 -3.61 23.45
N CYS A 179 5.68 -4.54 22.49
CA CYS A 179 4.55 -5.47 22.42
C CYS A 179 4.69 -6.67 23.38
N HIS A 180 5.85 -6.86 24.00
CA HIS A 180 6.06 -7.93 24.97
C HIS A 180 5.08 -7.81 26.15
N THR A 181 4.76 -8.94 26.79
CA THR A 181 3.88 -8.93 27.98
C THR A 181 4.53 -8.15 29.12
N GLY A 182 3.76 -7.26 29.77
CA GLY A 182 4.24 -6.44 30.89
C GLY A 182 5.05 -5.20 30.52
N GLN A 183 4.83 -4.65 29.31
CA GLN A 183 5.48 -3.43 28.82
C GLN A 183 4.54 -2.22 28.91
N GLU A 184 4.10 -1.68 27.77
CA GLU A 184 3.17 -0.56 27.71
C GLU A 184 1.77 -0.97 28.22
N GLY A 185 1.16 -0.08 29.00
CA GLY A 185 -0.14 -0.28 29.63
C GLY A 185 -1.20 0.75 29.22
N ASN A 186 -0.81 1.82 28.53
CA ASN A 186 -1.72 2.86 28.06
C ASN A 186 -2.02 2.70 26.56
N SER A 187 -3.30 2.76 26.20
CA SER A 187 -3.76 2.62 24.81
C SER A 187 -3.21 3.72 23.90
N LEU A 188 -3.26 5.00 24.31
CA LEU A 188 -2.74 6.13 23.52
C LEU A 188 -1.23 6.04 23.28
N ASP A 189 -0.47 5.54 24.25
CA ASP A 189 0.95 5.29 24.07
C ASP A 189 1.25 4.12 23.13
N PHE A 190 0.37 3.13 23.03
CA PHE A 190 0.43 2.13 21.95
C PHE A 190 0.08 2.75 20.59
N GLU A 191 -0.90 3.65 20.53
CA GLU A 191 -1.27 4.36 19.31
C GLU A 191 -0.12 5.23 18.77
N SER A 192 0.55 6.01 19.63
CA SER A 192 1.74 6.79 19.25
C SER A 192 2.86 5.88 18.72
N LYS A 193 3.08 4.71 19.33
CA LYS A 193 4.01 3.70 18.82
C LYS A 193 3.57 3.13 17.47
N ALA A 194 2.28 2.92 17.24
CA ALA A 194 1.76 2.44 15.96
C ALA A 194 1.94 3.48 14.84
N LEU A 195 1.71 4.77 15.14
CA LEU A 195 2.04 5.88 14.25
C LEU A 195 3.54 5.92 13.95
N HIS A 196 4.40 5.69 14.94
CA HIS A 196 5.85 5.59 14.73
C HIS A 196 6.26 4.41 13.85
N ALA A 197 5.66 3.24 14.04
CA ALA A 197 5.84 2.09 13.16
C ALA A 197 5.44 2.42 11.71
N GLY A 198 4.33 3.13 11.52
CA GLY A 198 3.88 3.61 10.21
C GLY A 198 4.83 4.62 9.56
N MET A 199 5.45 5.51 10.34
CA MET A 199 6.48 6.41 9.82
C MET A 199 7.74 5.65 9.37
N MET A 200 8.14 4.61 10.11
CA MET A 200 9.23 3.71 9.70
C MET A 200 8.87 2.93 8.42
N ASP A 201 7.59 2.62 8.25
CA ASP A 201 7.06 1.95 7.08
C ASP A 201 7.13 2.82 5.82
N ASP A 202 6.79 4.12 5.93
CA ASP A 202 7.01 5.10 4.87
C ASP A 202 8.50 5.16 4.46
N LEU A 203 9.40 5.23 5.44
CA LEU A 203 10.85 5.29 5.21
C LEU A 203 11.37 4.03 4.51
N ALA A 204 10.95 2.85 4.97
CA ALA A 204 11.34 1.58 4.36
C ALA A 204 10.85 1.44 2.91
N ARG A 205 9.62 1.87 2.65
CA ARG A 205 9.03 1.88 1.31
C ARG A 205 9.77 2.82 0.35
N GLU A 206 10.13 4.02 0.81
CA GLU A 206 10.86 4.98 -0.02
C GLU A 206 12.23 4.42 -0.41
N VAL A 207 12.96 3.82 0.55
CA VAL A 207 14.23 3.14 0.27
C VAL A 207 14.03 2.01 -0.74
N ALA A 208 13.04 1.15 -0.54
CA ALA A 208 12.77 0.01 -1.40
C ALA A 208 12.53 0.45 -2.85
N ASP A 209 11.61 1.40 -3.06
CA ASP A 209 11.23 1.79 -4.42
C ASP A 209 12.33 2.62 -5.12
N ILE A 210 13.03 3.51 -4.41
CA ILE A 210 14.20 4.22 -4.98
C ILE A 210 15.25 3.21 -5.42
N THR A 211 15.55 2.21 -4.58
CA THR A 211 16.58 1.20 -4.88
C THR A 211 16.27 0.45 -6.18
N GLN A 212 15.01 0.01 -6.38
CA GLN A 212 14.64 -0.70 -7.60
C GLN A 212 14.52 0.22 -8.82
N ILE A 213 14.04 1.45 -8.65
CA ILE A 213 13.96 2.43 -9.75
C ILE A 213 15.34 2.64 -10.37
N VAL A 214 16.35 2.92 -9.55
CA VAL A 214 17.69 3.23 -10.06
C VAL A 214 18.40 1.98 -10.58
N ALA A 215 18.16 0.82 -9.96
CA ALA A 215 18.85 -0.42 -10.33
C ALA A 215 18.37 -1.02 -11.66
N TYR A 216 17.07 -0.91 -11.94
CA TYR A 216 16.40 -1.49 -13.11
C TYR A 216 15.95 -0.43 -14.11
N ASP A 217 16.39 0.82 -13.98
CA ASP A 217 16.01 1.94 -14.86
C ASP A 217 14.49 2.09 -15.05
N MET A 218 13.73 1.92 -13.96
CA MET A 218 12.27 2.01 -14.02
C MET A 218 11.81 3.46 -14.25
N PRO A 219 10.54 3.69 -14.61
CA PRO A 219 9.98 5.03 -14.82
C PRO A 219 10.16 5.98 -13.62
N ARG A 220 10.31 7.27 -13.93
CA ARG A 220 10.60 8.38 -12.99
C ARG A 220 9.56 9.52 -13.12
N GLY A 221 8.32 9.14 -13.36
CA GLY A 221 7.17 10.02 -13.32
C GLY A 221 6.98 10.84 -14.59
N ASP A 222 7.22 10.30 -15.78
CA ASP A 222 7.04 11.07 -17.02
C ASP A 222 5.55 11.25 -17.37
N GLY A 223 4.68 10.36 -16.89
CA GLY A 223 3.22 10.46 -17.00
C GLY A 223 2.64 9.92 -18.31
N ASP A 224 3.51 9.61 -19.28
CA ASP A 224 3.20 8.94 -20.54
C ASP A 224 3.64 7.47 -20.54
N GLU A 225 3.81 6.88 -19.36
CA GLU A 225 4.24 5.50 -19.23
C GLU A 225 3.35 4.56 -20.05
N PRO A 226 3.95 3.50 -20.63
CA PRO A 226 3.27 2.55 -21.50
C PRO A 226 2.06 1.91 -20.81
N LEU A 227 1.06 1.59 -21.62
CA LEU A 227 -0.03 0.72 -21.22
C LEU A 227 0.43 -0.74 -21.35
N VAL A 228 0.42 -1.46 -20.24
CA VAL A 228 0.78 -2.88 -20.16
C VAL A 228 -0.48 -3.75 -20.14
N GLU A 229 -0.35 -4.96 -20.67
CA GLU A 229 -1.46 -5.91 -20.75
C GLU A 229 -1.85 -6.45 -19.36
N LEU A 230 -3.16 -6.44 -19.09
CA LEU A 230 -3.76 -6.83 -17.83
C LEU A 230 -4.91 -7.83 -18.04
N GLY A 231 -4.96 -8.86 -17.20
CA GLY A 231 -6.05 -9.84 -17.14
C GLY A 231 -5.63 -11.23 -17.60
N LEU A 232 -6.43 -12.24 -17.27
CA LEU A 232 -6.10 -13.64 -17.57
C LEU A 232 -6.13 -13.94 -19.07
N GLY A 233 -6.94 -13.20 -19.84
CA GLY A 233 -7.11 -13.43 -21.27
C GLY A 233 -5.96 -12.92 -22.14
N THR A 234 -5.00 -12.20 -21.55
CA THR A 234 -3.82 -11.68 -22.27
C THR A 234 -2.74 -12.75 -22.43
N VAL A 235 -2.74 -13.78 -21.58
CA VAL A 235 -1.77 -14.87 -21.62
C VAL A 235 -2.09 -15.82 -22.78
N ASP A 236 -1.10 -16.09 -23.62
CA ASP A 236 -1.18 -17.19 -24.58
C ASP A 236 -0.94 -18.52 -23.87
N LYS A 237 -2.03 -19.23 -23.58
CA LYS A 237 -1.99 -20.51 -22.86
C LYS A 237 -1.42 -21.68 -23.67
N ASP A 238 -1.21 -21.50 -24.97
CA ASP A 238 -0.61 -22.54 -25.82
C ASP A 238 0.93 -22.50 -25.75
N LYS A 239 1.50 -21.42 -25.18
CA LYS A 239 2.92 -21.29 -24.86
C LYS A 239 3.19 -21.76 -23.42
N PRO A 240 4.41 -22.27 -23.12
CA PRO A 240 4.89 -22.43 -21.75
C PRO A 240 4.73 -21.15 -20.91
N VAL A 241 4.16 -21.27 -19.71
CA VAL A 241 3.88 -20.10 -18.85
C VAL A 241 4.68 -20.15 -17.54
N VAL A 242 5.45 -19.08 -17.30
CA VAL A 242 6.09 -18.77 -16.02
C VAL A 242 5.27 -17.72 -15.28
N LEU A 243 4.75 -18.09 -14.09
CA LEU A 243 4.00 -17.19 -13.22
C LEU A 243 4.86 -16.74 -12.04
N CYS A 244 5.04 -15.43 -11.89
CA CYS A 244 5.66 -14.81 -10.71
C CYS A 244 4.59 -14.35 -9.72
N ILE A 245 4.71 -14.73 -8.44
CA ILE A 245 3.80 -14.30 -7.37
C ILE A 245 4.59 -13.72 -6.20
N GLY A 246 4.32 -12.45 -5.88
CA GLY A 246 4.87 -11.78 -4.72
C GLY A 246 5.10 -10.29 -4.92
N HIS A 247 6.27 -9.80 -4.52
CA HIS A 247 6.67 -8.40 -4.38
C HIS A 247 8.08 -8.11 -4.89
N ASN A 248 9.04 -8.99 -4.69
CA ASN A 248 10.42 -8.76 -5.10
C ASN A 248 10.56 -8.91 -6.62
N VAL A 249 10.99 -7.84 -7.28
CA VAL A 249 11.15 -7.81 -8.75
C VAL A 249 12.34 -8.63 -9.23
N ALA A 250 13.39 -8.81 -8.43
CA ALA A 250 14.67 -9.34 -8.91
C ALA A 250 14.57 -10.71 -9.60
N PRO A 251 13.86 -11.72 -9.06
CA PRO A 251 13.68 -12.99 -9.77
C PRO A 251 12.92 -12.83 -11.09
N GLY A 252 11.90 -11.96 -11.13
CA GLY A 252 11.10 -11.71 -12.33
C GLY A 252 11.90 -10.98 -13.42
N ALA A 253 12.73 -10.01 -13.04
CA ALA A 253 13.63 -9.32 -13.96
C ALA A 253 14.62 -10.29 -14.60
N GLU A 254 15.25 -11.17 -13.81
CA GLU A 254 16.23 -12.14 -14.32
C GLU A 254 15.60 -13.26 -15.19
N ILE A 255 14.31 -13.56 -14.99
CA ILE A 255 13.55 -14.42 -15.91
C ILE A 255 13.41 -13.74 -17.28
N LEU A 256 13.08 -12.45 -17.30
CA LEU A 256 12.97 -11.69 -18.55
C LEU A 256 14.33 -11.47 -19.22
N ASP A 257 15.38 -11.18 -18.47
CA ASP A 257 16.74 -11.07 -19.00
C ASP A 257 17.15 -12.38 -19.68
N TYR A 258 16.84 -13.53 -19.06
CA TYR A 258 17.11 -14.83 -19.68
C TYR A 258 16.28 -15.06 -20.95
N VAL A 259 15.01 -14.62 -20.97
CA VAL A 259 14.15 -14.70 -22.16
C VAL A 259 14.70 -13.82 -23.28
N GLU A 260 15.15 -12.61 -22.97
CA GLU A 260 15.73 -11.67 -23.93
C GLU A 260 17.07 -12.16 -24.49
N ASP A 261 18.00 -12.55 -23.61
CA ASP A 261 19.34 -13.02 -23.99
C ASP A 261 19.33 -14.28 -24.86
N ASN A 262 18.18 -14.99 -24.92
CA ASN A 262 18.00 -16.23 -25.70
C ASN A 262 16.91 -16.12 -26.77
N ASP A 263 16.39 -14.91 -27.07
CA ASP A 263 15.37 -14.66 -28.09
C ASP A 263 14.06 -15.46 -27.90
N LEU A 264 13.64 -15.71 -26.65
CA LEU A 264 12.52 -16.60 -26.30
C LEU A 264 11.16 -15.89 -26.11
N TYR A 265 11.03 -14.61 -26.49
CA TYR A 265 9.78 -13.84 -26.32
C TYR A 265 8.58 -14.48 -27.02
N GLU A 266 8.81 -15.16 -28.15
CA GLU A 266 7.74 -15.87 -28.85
C GLU A 266 7.49 -17.29 -28.32
N ASP A 267 8.38 -17.81 -27.47
CA ASP A 267 8.35 -19.19 -27.01
C ASP A 267 7.81 -19.34 -25.58
N VAL A 268 7.86 -18.30 -24.74
CA VAL A 268 7.50 -18.37 -23.32
C VAL A 268 6.74 -17.14 -22.88
N GLU A 269 5.68 -17.36 -22.10
CA GLU A 269 4.90 -16.30 -21.46
C GLU A 269 5.39 -16.06 -20.02
N VAL A 270 5.69 -14.81 -19.69
CA VAL A 270 6.03 -14.39 -18.33
C VAL A 270 4.92 -13.49 -17.81
N CYS A 271 4.33 -13.88 -16.68
CA CYS A 271 3.22 -13.13 -16.09
C CYS A 271 3.34 -13.02 -14.58
N GLY A 272 2.66 -12.04 -13.99
CA GLY A 272 2.75 -11.75 -12.57
C GLY A 272 1.39 -11.60 -11.88
N ILE A 273 1.36 -11.91 -10.58
CA ILE A 273 0.26 -11.58 -9.66
C ILE A 273 0.82 -10.78 -8.48
N CYS A 274 0.03 -9.85 -7.94
CA CYS A 274 0.41 -8.92 -6.86
C CYS A 274 1.49 -7.92 -7.29
N CYS A 275 2.19 -7.31 -6.32
CA CYS A 275 3.05 -6.16 -6.54
C CYS A 275 4.27 -6.47 -7.44
N THR A 276 4.78 -7.72 -7.46
CA THR A 276 5.82 -8.14 -8.42
C THR A 276 5.35 -8.00 -9.87
N ALA A 277 4.06 -8.21 -10.17
CA ALA A 277 3.54 -8.02 -11.53
C ALA A 277 3.68 -6.57 -12.01
N ILE A 278 3.50 -5.61 -11.11
CA ILE A 278 3.66 -4.19 -11.42
C ILE A 278 5.15 -3.88 -11.60
N ASP A 279 6.01 -4.33 -10.70
CA ASP A 279 7.43 -3.98 -10.76
C ASP A 279 8.16 -4.67 -11.93
N ILE A 280 7.79 -5.90 -12.29
CA ILE A 280 8.27 -6.56 -13.49
C ILE A 280 7.88 -5.76 -14.74
N THR A 281 6.64 -5.29 -14.82
CA THR A 281 6.17 -4.52 -15.99
C THR A 281 6.63 -3.06 -16.02
N ARG A 282 7.18 -2.55 -14.91
CA ARG A 282 7.98 -1.31 -14.89
C ARG A 282 9.36 -1.51 -15.48
N TYR A 283 9.93 -2.72 -15.35
CA TYR A 283 11.22 -3.08 -15.92
C TYR A 283 11.12 -3.44 -17.40
N ASN A 284 10.21 -4.35 -17.75
CA ASN A 284 10.03 -4.82 -19.12
C ASN A 284 8.55 -5.09 -19.43
N GLN A 285 8.07 -4.46 -20.50
CA GLN A 285 6.66 -4.47 -20.90
C GLN A 285 6.21 -5.79 -21.55
N ALA A 286 7.14 -6.70 -21.88
CA ALA A 286 6.80 -8.01 -22.42
C ALA A 286 6.09 -8.91 -21.40
N ALA A 287 6.27 -8.64 -20.10
CA ALA A 287 5.54 -9.35 -19.06
C ALA A 287 4.08 -8.90 -18.96
N LYS A 288 3.21 -9.82 -18.57
CA LYS A 288 1.76 -9.58 -18.41
C LYS A 288 1.34 -9.51 -16.95
N VAL A 289 0.37 -8.65 -16.66
CA VAL A 289 -0.24 -8.57 -15.32
C VAL A 289 -1.49 -9.45 -15.30
N ILE A 290 -1.52 -10.48 -14.46
CA ILE A 290 -2.72 -11.32 -14.31
C ILE A 290 -3.80 -10.58 -13.51
N GLY A 291 -3.37 -9.90 -12.45
CA GLY A 291 -4.23 -9.09 -11.60
C GLY A 291 -3.88 -9.19 -10.11
N PRO A 292 -4.83 -8.80 -9.24
CA PRO A 292 -4.60 -8.69 -7.81
C PRO A 292 -4.54 -10.05 -7.07
N LEU A 293 -4.28 -10.01 -5.77
CA LEU A 293 -4.19 -11.17 -4.86
C LEU A 293 -5.34 -12.18 -5.02
N SER A 294 -6.56 -11.68 -5.20
CA SER A 294 -7.79 -12.47 -5.37
C SER A 294 -7.74 -13.43 -6.56
N LYS A 295 -6.77 -13.27 -7.48
CA LYS A 295 -6.63 -14.11 -8.67
C LYS A 295 -5.68 -15.30 -8.53
N GLN A 296 -4.88 -15.37 -7.47
CA GLN A 296 -3.85 -16.41 -7.32
C GLN A 296 -4.44 -17.82 -7.47
N MET A 297 -5.41 -18.17 -6.63
CA MET A 297 -5.92 -19.52 -6.58
C MET A 297 -6.63 -19.93 -7.87
N LYS A 298 -7.50 -19.07 -8.42
CA LYS A 298 -8.18 -19.38 -9.69
C LYS A 298 -7.23 -19.48 -10.88
N PHE A 299 -6.17 -18.67 -10.92
CA PHE A 299 -5.18 -18.77 -12.00
C PHE A 299 -4.34 -20.03 -11.85
N ILE A 300 -3.88 -20.38 -10.64
CA ILE A 300 -3.19 -21.65 -10.38
C ILE A 300 -4.07 -22.84 -10.76
N ARG A 301 -5.34 -22.85 -10.32
CA ARG A 301 -6.32 -23.93 -10.60
C ARG A 301 -6.76 -24.03 -12.04
N SER A 302 -6.65 -22.96 -12.82
CA SER A 302 -6.89 -23.02 -14.26
C SER A 302 -5.92 -23.97 -14.97
N GLY A 303 -4.77 -24.26 -14.36
CA GLY A 303 -3.74 -25.12 -14.94
C GLY A 303 -2.88 -24.45 -16.00
N VAL A 304 -3.03 -23.13 -16.21
CA VAL A 304 -2.28 -22.36 -17.21
C VAL A 304 -0.79 -22.24 -16.85
N SER A 305 -0.45 -22.14 -15.57
CA SER A 305 0.96 -21.94 -15.16
C SER A 305 1.74 -23.24 -15.12
N ASP A 306 2.83 -23.33 -15.88
CA ASP A 306 3.75 -24.48 -15.90
C ASP A 306 4.74 -24.46 -14.74
N VAL A 307 5.31 -23.28 -14.50
CA VAL A 307 6.19 -22.98 -13.38
C VAL A 307 5.64 -21.79 -12.62
N ILE A 308 5.62 -21.91 -11.29
CA ILE A 308 5.21 -20.85 -10.38
C ILE A 308 6.43 -20.45 -9.56
N VAL A 309 6.89 -19.23 -9.77
CA VAL A 309 8.00 -18.62 -9.03
C VAL A 309 7.39 -17.77 -7.91
N VAL A 310 7.67 -18.13 -6.66
CA VAL A 310 7.17 -17.41 -5.49
C VAL A 310 8.32 -16.69 -4.79
N ASP A 311 8.09 -15.42 -4.50
CA ASP A 311 8.97 -14.64 -3.64
C ASP A 311 8.37 -14.53 -2.22
N GLU A 312 8.02 -13.35 -1.74
CA GLU A 312 7.52 -13.05 -0.41
C GLU A 312 6.23 -12.22 -0.45
N GLN A 313 5.49 -12.31 0.66
CA GLN A 313 4.34 -11.48 1.02
C GLN A 313 3.12 -11.62 0.09
N CYS A 314 1.94 -11.72 0.68
CA CYS A 314 0.68 -11.95 -0.05
C CYS A 314 0.75 -13.15 -1.01
N VAL A 315 1.65 -14.10 -0.82
CA VAL A 315 1.66 -15.38 -1.54
C VAL A 315 0.80 -16.34 -0.73
N ARG A 316 -0.11 -17.05 -1.38
CA ARG A 316 -0.87 -18.11 -0.69
C ARG A 316 0.07 -19.21 -0.17
N THR A 317 -0.14 -19.63 1.07
CA THR A 317 0.71 -20.63 1.73
C THR A 317 0.48 -22.06 1.24
N ASP A 318 -0.64 -22.32 0.57
CA ASP A 318 -0.99 -23.59 -0.07
C ASP A 318 -0.58 -23.66 -1.56
N VAL A 319 0.18 -22.68 -2.06
CA VAL A 319 0.61 -22.62 -3.47
C VAL A 319 1.29 -23.89 -3.95
N LEU A 320 2.12 -24.54 -3.12
CA LEU A 320 2.77 -25.81 -3.46
C LEU A 320 1.77 -26.96 -3.58
N GLU A 321 0.81 -27.06 -2.66
CA GLU A 321 -0.21 -28.10 -2.70
C GLU A 321 -1.03 -28.00 -3.99
N GLU A 322 -1.41 -26.78 -4.34
CA GLU A 322 -2.29 -26.49 -5.47
C GLU A 322 -1.57 -26.60 -6.82
N ALA A 323 -0.29 -26.19 -6.85
CA ALA A 323 0.59 -26.44 -7.98
C ALA A 323 0.71 -27.94 -8.29
N LYS A 324 0.91 -28.77 -7.25
CA LYS A 324 1.04 -30.23 -7.40
C LYS A 324 -0.21 -30.88 -7.97
N LYS A 325 -1.40 -30.42 -7.58
CA LYS A 325 -2.69 -30.90 -8.13
C LYS A 325 -2.77 -30.71 -9.66
N ASN A 326 -2.07 -29.71 -10.20
CA ASN A 326 -2.05 -29.38 -11.63
C ASN A 326 -0.73 -29.76 -12.32
N GLY A 327 0.15 -30.51 -11.65
CA GLY A 327 1.45 -30.91 -12.22
C GLY A 327 2.43 -29.75 -12.46
N ALA A 328 2.20 -28.59 -11.84
CA ALA A 328 3.07 -27.42 -11.88
C ALA A 328 4.27 -27.57 -10.95
N VAL A 329 5.36 -26.91 -11.32
CA VAL A 329 6.57 -26.84 -10.50
C VAL A 329 6.60 -25.52 -9.76
N VAL A 330 7.00 -25.54 -8.48
CA VAL A 330 7.19 -24.33 -7.68
C VAL A 330 8.66 -24.05 -7.44
N ILE A 331 9.08 -22.81 -7.67
CA ILE A 331 10.40 -22.30 -7.31
C ILE A 331 10.21 -21.21 -6.26
N ALA A 332 10.71 -21.45 -5.05
CA ALA A 332 10.77 -20.45 -3.98
C ALA A 332 12.07 -19.65 -4.08
N THR A 333 12.03 -18.34 -3.88
CA THR A 333 13.19 -17.47 -4.14
C THR A 333 13.67 -16.64 -2.95
N THR A 334 13.14 -16.88 -1.75
CA THR A 334 13.46 -16.11 -0.54
C THR A 334 13.38 -16.95 0.72
N ASP A 335 14.19 -16.57 1.71
CA ASP A 335 14.19 -17.10 3.07
C ASP A 335 12.87 -16.92 3.83
N LYS A 336 12.00 -16.02 3.37
CA LYS A 336 10.69 -15.76 3.99
C LYS A 336 9.61 -16.77 3.57
N MET A 337 9.81 -17.51 2.47
CA MET A 337 8.81 -18.39 1.87
C MET A 337 9.47 -19.63 1.26
N CYS A 338 9.98 -20.54 2.10
CA CYS A 338 10.74 -21.71 1.63
C CYS A 338 9.88 -22.93 1.28
N LEU A 339 8.63 -23.00 1.76
CA LEU A 339 7.68 -24.10 1.51
C LEU A 339 8.15 -25.52 1.86
N GLY A 340 9.22 -25.66 2.64
CA GLY A 340 9.85 -26.96 2.93
C GLY A 340 10.57 -27.58 1.73
N LEU A 341 10.80 -26.80 0.66
CA LEU A 341 11.48 -27.25 -0.55
C LEU A 341 12.99 -27.42 -0.30
N PRO A 342 13.66 -28.35 -1.02
CA PRO A 342 15.11 -28.51 -0.92
C PRO A 342 15.82 -27.23 -1.39
N ASP A 343 16.83 -26.79 -0.63
CA ASP A 343 17.70 -25.68 -1.02
C ASP A 343 18.67 -26.14 -2.10
N LYS A 344 18.47 -25.59 -3.29
CA LYS A 344 19.23 -25.87 -4.51
C LYS A 344 20.06 -24.66 -4.94
N THR A 345 20.16 -23.63 -4.10
CA THR A 345 20.85 -22.37 -4.41
C THR A 345 22.30 -22.57 -4.86
N LYS A 346 23.01 -23.58 -4.32
CA LYS A 346 24.42 -23.85 -4.67
C LYS A 346 24.61 -24.91 -5.75
N GLU A 347 23.53 -25.53 -6.20
CA GLU A 347 23.59 -26.64 -7.16
C GLU A 347 23.67 -26.13 -8.60
N ASP A 348 24.21 -26.96 -9.50
CA ASP A 348 24.28 -26.63 -10.92
C ASP A 348 22.86 -26.52 -11.52
N PRO A 349 22.54 -25.46 -12.30
CA PRO A 349 21.21 -25.27 -12.86
C PRO A 349 20.70 -26.46 -13.68
N GLU A 350 21.56 -27.17 -14.42
CA GLU A 350 21.14 -28.31 -15.24
C GLU A 350 20.67 -29.48 -14.39
N LEU A 351 21.33 -29.73 -13.26
CA LEU A 351 20.92 -30.77 -12.32
C LEU A 351 19.54 -30.44 -11.74
N ILE A 352 19.32 -29.18 -11.34
CA ILE A 352 18.04 -28.72 -10.80
C ILE A 352 16.93 -28.89 -11.84
N ILE A 353 17.16 -28.45 -13.08
CA ILE A 353 16.20 -28.58 -14.19
C ILE A 353 15.83 -30.06 -14.39
N ASN A 354 16.82 -30.95 -14.38
CA ASN A 354 16.61 -32.38 -14.59
C ASN A 354 15.82 -33.02 -13.43
N GLU A 355 16.11 -32.67 -12.17
CA GLU A 355 15.37 -33.19 -11.02
C GLU A 355 13.90 -32.73 -11.03
N LEU A 356 13.65 -31.45 -11.30
CA LEU A 356 12.30 -30.90 -11.39
C LEU A 356 11.51 -31.52 -12.56
N PHE A 357 12.14 -31.63 -13.73
CA PHE A 357 11.51 -32.23 -14.91
C PHE A 357 11.15 -33.70 -14.71
N ASN A 358 12.05 -34.49 -14.11
CA ASN A 358 11.81 -35.91 -13.83
C ASN A 358 10.85 -36.14 -12.66
N GLY A 359 10.47 -35.09 -11.92
CA GLY A 359 9.61 -35.20 -10.75
C GLY A 359 10.30 -35.85 -9.54
N ASN A 360 11.63 -35.79 -9.48
CA ASN A 360 12.41 -36.26 -8.32
C ASN A 360 12.19 -35.36 -7.11
N ILE A 361 11.89 -34.09 -7.35
CA ILE A 361 11.51 -33.09 -6.36
C ILE A 361 10.29 -32.32 -6.86
N ASP A 362 9.43 -31.90 -5.94
CA ASP A 362 8.18 -31.17 -6.25
C ASP A 362 8.39 -29.68 -6.55
N GLY A 363 9.58 -29.18 -6.22
CA GLY A 363 9.96 -27.78 -6.31
C GLY A 363 11.36 -27.58 -5.74
N ALA A 364 11.87 -26.35 -5.83
CA ALA A 364 13.19 -26.00 -5.32
C ALA A 364 13.19 -24.62 -4.65
N LEU A 365 14.01 -24.46 -3.60
CA LEU A 365 14.39 -23.16 -3.08
C LEU A 365 15.69 -22.70 -3.79
N ILE A 366 15.62 -21.56 -4.46
CA ILE A 366 16.73 -20.97 -5.22
C ILE A 366 16.83 -19.48 -4.88
N LEU A 367 17.78 -19.11 -4.02
CA LEU A 367 17.93 -17.74 -3.52
C LEU A 367 18.71 -16.81 -4.47
N GLU A 368 19.28 -17.34 -5.56
CA GLU A 368 20.05 -16.56 -6.54
C GLU A 368 19.18 -16.21 -7.76
N PRO A 369 18.79 -14.92 -7.95
CA PRO A 369 17.87 -14.50 -9.02
C PRO A 369 18.30 -14.93 -10.43
N LYS A 370 19.57 -14.76 -10.80
CA LYS A 370 20.14 -15.21 -12.08
C LYS A 370 19.89 -16.69 -12.37
N LYS A 371 19.99 -17.53 -11.34
CA LYS A 371 19.74 -18.97 -11.45
C LYS A 371 18.25 -19.27 -11.62
N VAL A 372 17.39 -18.51 -10.95
CA VAL A 372 15.93 -18.61 -11.11
C VAL A 372 15.56 -18.35 -12.56
N GLY A 373 16.12 -17.33 -13.21
CA GLY A 373 15.83 -16.99 -14.60
C GLY A 373 15.97 -18.18 -15.55
N LYS A 374 17.16 -18.79 -15.57
CA LYS A 374 17.43 -19.98 -16.39
C LYS A 374 16.54 -21.18 -16.00
N VAL A 375 16.47 -21.52 -14.71
CA VAL A 375 15.76 -22.73 -14.26
C VAL A 375 14.26 -22.62 -14.53
N ALA A 376 13.65 -21.47 -14.28
CA ALA A 376 12.21 -21.27 -14.47
C ALA A 376 11.80 -21.44 -15.95
N VAL A 377 12.52 -20.78 -16.86
CA VAL A 377 12.23 -20.79 -18.30
C VAL A 377 12.41 -22.19 -18.90
N GLU A 378 13.55 -22.84 -18.62
CA GLU A 378 13.84 -24.16 -19.20
C GLU A 378 12.97 -25.27 -18.60
N VAL A 379 12.60 -25.18 -17.32
CA VAL A 379 11.63 -26.12 -16.73
C VAL A 379 10.24 -25.90 -17.33
N ALA A 380 9.78 -24.66 -17.51
CA ALA A 380 8.47 -24.37 -18.09
C ALA A 380 8.32 -25.00 -19.49
N LYS A 381 9.31 -24.80 -20.37
CA LYS A 381 9.32 -25.39 -21.73
C LYS A 381 9.22 -26.92 -21.74
N LYS A 382 9.80 -27.59 -20.73
CA LYS A 382 9.74 -29.05 -20.59
C LYS A 382 8.43 -29.52 -19.93
N ILE A 383 7.95 -28.81 -18.92
CA ILE A 383 6.75 -29.15 -18.15
C ILE A 383 5.46 -28.94 -18.97
N ALA A 384 5.40 -27.88 -19.79
CA ALA A 384 4.26 -27.60 -20.66
C ALA A 384 3.88 -28.80 -21.53
N LYS A 385 4.87 -29.43 -22.17
CA LYS A 385 4.68 -30.64 -22.99
C LYS A 385 4.14 -31.83 -22.21
N ARG A 386 4.55 -31.99 -20.95
CA ARG A 386 4.07 -33.08 -20.07
C ARG A 386 2.61 -32.86 -19.64
N ARG A 387 2.17 -31.60 -19.61
CA ARG A 387 0.86 -31.18 -19.10
C ARG A 387 -0.20 -30.95 -20.17
N GLU A 388 0.16 -31.02 -21.45
CA GLU A 388 -0.73 -30.74 -22.59
C GLU A 388 -2.09 -31.46 -22.51
N ASN A 389 -2.13 -32.68 -21.95
CA ASN A 389 -3.34 -33.50 -21.81
C ASN A 389 -3.88 -33.58 -20.37
N LEU A 390 -3.37 -32.78 -19.44
CA LEU A 390 -3.81 -32.81 -18.05
C LEU A 390 -5.12 -32.06 -17.87
N LYS A 391 -6.15 -32.75 -17.39
CA LYS A 391 -7.44 -32.13 -17.03
C LYS A 391 -7.37 -31.54 -15.62
N CYS A 392 -7.28 -30.22 -15.52
CA CYS A 392 -7.16 -29.49 -14.24
C CYS A 392 -8.51 -29.02 -13.66
N LEU A 393 -9.51 -28.79 -14.51
CA LEU A 393 -10.85 -28.35 -14.12
C LEU A 393 -11.92 -29.34 -14.61
N PRO A 394 -13.08 -29.43 -13.93
CA PRO A 394 -14.21 -30.16 -14.46
C PRO A 394 -14.68 -29.53 -15.78
N ASP A 395 -15.33 -30.32 -16.63
CA ASP A 395 -16.03 -29.81 -17.79
C ASP A 395 -17.36 -29.17 -17.40
N ILE A 396 -17.85 -28.22 -18.21
CA ILE A 396 -19.14 -27.54 -17.97
C ILE A 396 -20.28 -28.56 -17.78
N SER A 397 -20.25 -29.66 -18.52
CA SER A 397 -21.24 -30.74 -18.44
C SER A 397 -21.14 -31.59 -17.17
N GLU A 398 -19.97 -31.61 -16.51
CA GLU A 398 -19.75 -32.39 -15.28
C GLU A 398 -20.19 -31.64 -14.03
N ILE A 399 -20.11 -30.30 -14.05
CA ILE A 399 -20.45 -29.47 -12.89
C ILE A 399 -21.86 -29.78 -12.35
N PRO A 400 -22.93 -29.85 -13.17
CA PRO A 400 -24.26 -30.17 -12.66
C PRO A 400 -24.35 -31.52 -11.97
N GLU A 401 -23.67 -32.54 -12.51
CA GLU A 401 -23.70 -33.90 -11.96
C GLU A 401 -23.00 -33.96 -10.60
N ILE A 402 -21.84 -33.33 -10.47
CA ILE A 402 -21.12 -33.27 -9.18
C ILE A 402 -21.89 -32.38 -8.19
N ALA A 403 -22.46 -31.26 -8.65
CA ALA A 403 -23.18 -30.32 -7.79
C ALA A 403 -24.44 -30.94 -7.15
N LYS A 404 -25.04 -31.98 -7.74
CA LYS A 404 -26.18 -32.72 -7.14
C LYS A 404 -25.84 -33.40 -5.81
N GLU A 405 -24.56 -33.60 -5.50
CA GLU A 405 -24.15 -34.17 -4.22
C GLU A 405 -24.32 -33.18 -3.05
N CYS A 406 -24.48 -31.88 -3.34
CA CYS A 406 -24.70 -30.82 -2.36
C CYS A 406 -25.88 -31.15 -1.43
N THR A 407 -25.66 -31.05 -0.13
CA THR A 407 -26.66 -31.33 0.91
C THR A 407 -27.38 -30.08 1.42
N GLU A 408 -27.11 -28.92 0.82
CA GLU A 408 -27.69 -27.63 1.22
C GLU A 408 -27.45 -27.29 2.71
N CYS A 409 -26.33 -27.74 3.29
CA CYS A 409 -26.01 -27.54 4.72
C CYS A 409 -25.69 -26.07 5.08
N GLY A 410 -25.38 -25.23 4.09
CA GLY A 410 -25.08 -23.80 4.28
C GLY A 410 -23.69 -23.47 4.83
N TRP A 411 -22.83 -24.46 5.13
CA TRP A 411 -21.49 -24.22 5.67
C TRP A 411 -20.63 -23.33 4.77
N CYS A 412 -20.66 -23.58 3.45
CA CYS A 412 -19.93 -22.78 2.46
C CYS A 412 -20.23 -21.28 2.51
N VAL A 413 -21.45 -20.89 2.91
CA VAL A 413 -21.85 -19.49 3.10
C VAL A 413 -21.34 -18.98 4.45
N ARG A 414 -21.57 -19.73 5.53
CA ARG A 414 -21.18 -19.35 6.90
C ARG A 414 -19.68 -19.09 7.07
N VAL A 415 -18.84 -19.87 6.39
CA VAL A 415 -17.38 -19.77 6.50
C VAL A 415 -16.76 -18.82 5.48
N CYS A 416 -17.55 -18.40 4.48
CA CYS A 416 -17.13 -17.44 3.47
C CYS A 416 -16.73 -16.11 4.14
N PRO A 417 -15.48 -15.64 3.99
CA PRO A 417 -15.04 -14.39 4.60
C PRO A 417 -15.86 -13.16 4.20
N ASN A 418 -16.55 -13.24 3.06
CA ASN A 418 -17.36 -12.18 2.49
C ASN A 418 -18.84 -12.61 2.29
N ASN A 419 -19.29 -13.62 3.04
CA ASN A 419 -20.68 -14.08 3.09
C ASN A 419 -21.35 -14.26 1.71
N ARG A 420 -20.62 -14.81 0.74
CA ARG A 420 -21.12 -14.99 -0.63
C ARG A 420 -22.21 -16.07 -0.68
N PRO A 421 -23.20 -15.96 -1.58
CA PRO A 421 -24.29 -16.93 -1.72
C PRO A 421 -23.82 -18.19 -2.48
N ILE A 422 -22.80 -18.87 -1.94
CA ILE A 422 -22.16 -20.04 -2.57
C ILE A 422 -23.16 -21.19 -2.69
N MET A 423 -23.93 -21.47 -1.65
CA MET A 423 -24.94 -22.54 -1.65
C MET A 423 -25.95 -22.34 -2.78
N ASP A 424 -26.52 -21.14 -2.90
CA ASP A 424 -27.48 -20.81 -3.96
C ASP A 424 -26.88 -20.99 -5.36
N ALA A 425 -25.60 -20.69 -5.53
CA ALA A 425 -24.90 -20.87 -6.79
C ALA A 425 -24.70 -22.36 -7.13
N VAL A 426 -24.34 -23.18 -6.14
CA VAL A 426 -24.17 -24.64 -6.31
C VAL A 426 -25.50 -25.34 -6.55
N THR A 427 -26.56 -25.00 -5.81
CA THR A 427 -27.90 -25.58 -6.00
C THR A 427 -28.50 -25.19 -7.35
N ALA A 428 -28.22 -23.98 -7.85
CA ALA A 428 -28.57 -23.60 -9.22
C ALA A 428 -27.78 -24.43 -10.25
N ALA A 429 -26.48 -24.62 -10.02
CA ALA A 429 -25.63 -25.42 -10.89
C ALA A 429 -26.08 -26.89 -10.98
N ALA A 430 -26.55 -27.48 -9.88
CA ALA A 430 -27.14 -28.83 -9.86
C ALA A 430 -28.38 -28.98 -10.76
N LYS A 431 -29.06 -27.87 -11.07
CA LYS A 431 -30.20 -27.78 -11.98
C LYS A 431 -29.81 -27.37 -13.41
N GLY A 432 -28.51 -27.22 -13.67
CA GLY A 432 -27.95 -26.82 -14.97
C GLY A 432 -27.74 -25.31 -15.16
N ASP A 433 -28.03 -24.47 -14.16
CA ASP A 433 -27.80 -23.02 -14.22
C ASP A 433 -26.45 -22.65 -13.59
N LEU A 434 -25.46 -22.34 -14.44
CA LEU A 434 -24.12 -21.92 -14.01
C LEU A 434 -23.96 -20.40 -13.87
N THR A 435 -24.99 -19.61 -14.19
CA THR A 435 -24.88 -18.13 -14.20
C THR A 435 -24.52 -17.59 -12.83
N LYS A 436 -25.06 -18.18 -11.75
CA LYS A 436 -24.72 -17.75 -10.39
C LYS A 436 -23.27 -18.04 -10.00
N LEU A 437 -22.70 -19.15 -10.45
CA LEU A 437 -21.28 -19.46 -10.26
C LEU A 437 -20.40 -18.48 -11.05
N ALA A 438 -20.82 -18.15 -12.28
CA ALA A 438 -20.13 -17.19 -13.12
C ALA A 438 -20.14 -15.77 -12.53
N ASN A 439 -21.25 -15.33 -11.94
CA ASN A 439 -21.35 -14.03 -11.26
C ASN A 439 -20.43 -13.94 -10.02
N LEU A 440 -20.14 -15.07 -9.36
CA LEU A 440 -19.14 -15.11 -8.27
C LEU A 440 -17.71 -14.97 -8.79
N TYR A 441 -17.46 -15.36 -10.04
CA TYR A 441 -16.16 -15.21 -10.68
C TYR A 441 -15.92 -13.78 -11.18
N GLU A 442 -16.97 -13.16 -11.73
CA GLU A 442 -16.95 -11.81 -12.29
C GLU A 442 -16.54 -10.75 -11.25
N HIS A 443 -15.77 -9.76 -11.70
CA HIS A 443 -15.24 -8.66 -10.89
C HIS A 443 -14.55 -9.08 -9.58
N ASP A 444 -14.04 -10.31 -9.49
CA ASP A 444 -13.44 -10.86 -8.27
C ASP A 444 -14.40 -10.85 -7.06
N MET A 445 -15.70 -11.05 -7.28
CA MET A 445 -16.67 -11.16 -6.19
C MET A 445 -16.26 -12.24 -5.19
N CYS A 446 -15.87 -13.42 -5.66
CA CYS A 446 -15.23 -14.45 -4.86
C CYS A 446 -13.71 -14.24 -4.83
N TYR A 447 -13.13 -14.16 -3.63
CA TYR A 447 -11.67 -14.11 -3.46
C TYR A 447 -10.97 -15.44 -3.80
N THR A 448 -11.74 -16.49 -4.07
CA THR A 448 -11.26 -17.85 -4.35
C THR A 448 -10.34 -18.40 -3.24
N CYS A 449 -10.73 -18.18 -1.98
CA CYS A 449 -9.86 -18.48 -0.85
C CYS A 449 -9.81 -19.96 -0.42
N GLY A 450 -10.73 -20.80 -0.90
CA GLY A 450 -10.78 -22.24 -0.61
C GLY A 450 -11.52 -22.63 0.68
N ARG A 451 -11.78 -21.70 1.62
CA ARG A 451 -12.42 -22.04 2.92
C ARG A 451 -13.77 -22.76 2.81
N CYS A 452 -14.54 -22.46 1.77
CA CYS A 452 -15.83 -23.12 1.56
C CYS A 452 -15.69 -24.59 1.12
N GLU A 453 -14.56 -24.97 0.51
CA GLU A 453 -14.26 -26.34 0.10
C GLU A 453 -13.81 -27.18 1.30
N GLU A 454 -12.96 -26.62 2.16
CA GLU A 454 -12.44 -27.29 3.37
C GLU A 454 -13.57 -27.74 4.31
N GLU A 455 -14.65 -26.96 4.36
CA GLU A 455 -15.80 -27.19 5.24
C GLU A 455 -16.94 -27.93 4.54
N CYS A 456 -16.77 -28.27 3.26
CA CYS A 456 -17.79 -29.00 2.52
C CYS A 456 -17.77 -30.47 2.90
N GLU A 457 -18.81 -30.95 3.59
CA GLU A 457 -18.97 -32.37 4.00
C GLU A 457 -18.95 -33.37 2.82
N ARG A 458 -19.11 -32.86 1.59
CA ARG A 458 -19.10 -33.63 0.34
C ARG A 458 -17.82 -33.43 -0.48
N ASN A 459 -16.88 -32.63 0.00
CA ASN A 459 -15.63 -32.29 -0.70
C ASN A 459 -15.86 -31.74 -2.12
N LEU A 460 -16.90 -30.92 -2.32
CA LEU A 460 -17.16 -30.33 -3.62
C LEU A 460 -16.06 -29.31 -3.96
N PRO A 461 -15.51 -29.33 -5.19
CA PRO A 461 -14.46 -28.40 -5.61
C PRO A 461 -15.06 -27.05 -6.06
N LEU A 462 -15.66 -26.33 -5.11
CA LEU A 462 -16.43 -25.11 -5.32
C LEU A 462 -15.67 -24.00 -6.05
N VAL A 463 -14.38 -23.79 -5.75
CA VAL A 463 -13.55 -22.81 -6.44
C VAL A 463 -13.26 -23.27 -7.86
N SER A 464 -13.11 -24.57 -8.11
CA SER A 464 -12.96 -25.10 -9.48
C SER A 464 -14.27 -24.95 -10.27
N PHE A 465 -15.43 -25.12 -9.63
CA PHE A 465 -16.73 -24.82 -10.25
C PHE A 465 -16.83 -23.35 -10.65
N ILE A 466 -16.50 -22.42 -9.74
CA ILE A 466 -16.52 -20.98 -10.01
C ILE A 466 -15.53 -20.63 -11.13
N THR A 467 -14.31 -21.16 -11.05
CA THR A 467 -13.26 -20.91 -12.07
C THR A 467 -13.70 -21.39 -13.44
N LYS A 468 -14.27 -22.60 -13.54
CA LYS A 468 -14.73 -23.14 -14.82
C LYS A 468 -15.99 -22.43 -15.34
N ALA A 469 -16.95 -22.14 -14.47
CA ALA A 469 -18.15 -21.40 -14.86
C ALA A 469 -17.78 -20.02 -15.43
N GLY A 470 -16.75 -19.36 -14.87
CA GLY A 470 -16.22 -18.08 -15.34
C GLY A 470 -15.30 -18.14 -16.57
N ASP A 471 -14.95 -19.33 -17.07
CA ASP A 471 -13.99 -19.51 -18.18
C ASP A 471 -14.41 -18.77 -19.46
N HIS A 472 -15.72 -18.61 -19.69
CA HIS A 472 -16.23 -17.83 -20.82
C HIS A 472 -15.92 -16.32 -20.72
N PHE A 473 -15.75 -15.79 -19.51
CA PHE A 473 -15.30 -14.41 -19.29
C PHE A 473 -13.79 -14.24 -19.50
N VAL A 474 -12.99 -15.29 -19.29
CA VAL A 474 -11.52 -15.22 -19.36
C VAL A 474 -11.06 -14.68 -20.71
N LYS A 475 -11.65 -15.15 -21.82
CA LYS A 475 -11.31 -14.66 -23.17
C LYS A 475 -11.48 -13.15 -23.32
N ASN A 476 -12.43 -12.57 -22.59
CA ASN A 476 -12.75 -11.15 -22.61
C ASN A 476 -12.03 -10.37 -21.50
N GLN A 477 -11.29 -11.04 -20.59
CA GLN A 477 -10.44 -10.38 -19.60
C GLN A 477 -9.12 -9.95 -20.23
N LYS A 478 -9.20 -9.05 -21.20
CA LYS A 478 -8.07 -8.37 -21.83
C LYS A 478 -8.22 -6.89 -21.60
N PHE A 479 -7.37 -6.35 -20.75
CA PHE A 479 -7.40 -4.97 -20.31
C PHE A 479 -6.03 -4.34 -20.46
N LYS A 480 -5.97 -3.03 -20.20
CA LYS A 480 -4.75 -2.26 -20.17
C LYS A 480 -4.63 -1.47 -18.87
N MET A 481 -3.44 -1.53 -18.27
CA MET A 481 -3.08 -0.76 -17.10
C MET A 481 -1.85 0.08 -17.43
N ARG A 482 -1.80 1.34 -17.03
CA ARG A 482 -0.57 2.13 -17.17
C ARG A 482 0.52 1.53 -16.27
N ALA A 483 1.74 1.37 -16.77
CA ALA A 483 2.86 0.92 -15.95
C ALA A 483 3.08 1.85 -14.74
N GLY A 484 3.71 1.34 -13.68
CA GLY A 484 3.98 2.12 -12.48
C GLY A 484 4.95 3.26 -12.76
N ARG A 485 4.48 4.50 -12.67
CA ARG A 485 5.26 5.69 -13.05
C ARG A 485 6.37 6.06 -12.08
N GLY A 486 6.30 5.60 -10.82
CA GLY A 486 7.22 6.02 -9.78
C GLY A 486 6.84 7.39 -9.18
N PRO A 487 7.82 8.22 -8.78
CA PRO A 487 7.57 9.45 -8.05
C PRO A 487 6.82 10.52 -8.86
N VAL A 488 6.03 11.34 -8.16
CA VAL A 488 5.49 12.58 -8.72
C VAL A 488 6.63 13.57 -8.95
N GLN A 489 6.74 14.22 -10.09
CA GLN A 489 7.85 15.12 -10.40
C GLN A 489 7.72 16.49 -9.71
N ASP A 490 8.85 17.16 -9.47
CA ASP A 490 8.84 18.47 -8.80
C ASP A 490 8.24 19.55 -9.70
N VAL A 491 8.33 19.38 -11.02
CA VAL A 491 7.63 20.22 -12.01
C VAL A 491 6.11 20.10 -11.90
N GLU A 492 5.59 18.90 -11.65
CA GLU A 492 4.16 18.68 -11.38
C GLU A 492 3.76 19.34 -10.06
N ILE A 493 4.55 19.14 -8.99
CA ILE A 493 4.28 19.78 -7.68
C ILE A 493 4.27 21.31 -7.78
N ARG A 494 5.18 21.92 -8.56
CA ARG A 494 5.17 23.38 -8.79
C ARG A 494 3.88 23.84 -9.47
N LYS A 495 3.33 23.03 -10.38
CA LYS A 495 2.07 23.31 -11.10
C LYS A 495 0.86 23.18 -10.18
N VAL A 496 0.77 22.12 -9.39
CA VAL A 496 -0.47 21.75 -8.67
C VAL A 496 -0.47 22.09 -7.18
N GLY A 497 0.68 22.34 -6.57
CA GLY A 497 0.80 22.55 -5.12
C GLY A 497 -0.05 23.72 -4.61
N GLY A 498 0.01 24.86 -5.29
CA GLY A 498 -0.84 26.02 -4.98
C GLY A 498 -2.33 25.73 -5.16
N PRO A 499 -2.77 25.26 -6.34
CA PRO A 499 -4.15 24.87 -6.57
C PRO A 499 -4.73 23.87 -5.56
N ILE A 500 -3.96 22.87 -5.11
CA ILE A 500 -4.39 21.92 -4.06
C ILE A 500 -4.57 22.64 -2.71
N VAL A 501 -3.59 23.45 -2.31
CA VAL A 501 -3.60 24.15 -1.00
C VAL A 501 -4.69 25.20 -0.89
N LEU A 502 -5.04 25.84 -2.01
CA LEU A 502 -6.11 26.85 -2.08
C LEU A 502 -7.49 26.24 -2.31
N GLY A 503 -7.55 24.95 -2.70
CA GLY A 503 -8.76 24.18 -2.99
C GLY A 503 -9.30 24.33 -4.42
N ASP A 504 -8.56 24.97 -5.33
CA ASP A 504 -8.92 25.04 -6.76
C ASP A 504 -8.84 23.67 -7.45
N ILE A 505 -7.96 22.79 -6.94
CA ILE A 505 -8.02 21.35 -7.16
C ILE A 505 -8.64 20.74 -5.88
N PRO A 506 -9.73 19.97 -5.99
CA PRO A 506 -10.53 19.57 -4.83
C PRO A 506 -9.80 18.60 -3.90
N GLY A 507 -8.80 17.87 -4.41
CA GLY A 507 -7.85 17.12 -3.59
C GLY A 507 -7.13 16.03 -4.37
N VAL A 508 -6.21 15.37 -3.66
CA VAL A 508 -5.52 14.15 -4.11
C VAL A 508 -6.18 12.95 -3.47
N VAL A 509 -6.68 12.00 -4.27
CA VAL A 509 -7.27 10.76 -3.77
C VAL A 509 -6.43 9.57 -4.18
N ALA A 510 -6.01 8.78 -3.19
CA ALA A 510 -5.13 7.64 -3.39
C ALA A 510 -5.85 6.31 -3.22
N PHE A 511 -6.09 5.57 -4.31
CA PHE A 511 -6.60 4.20 -4.26
C PHE A 511 -5.47 3.21 -4.03
N VAL A 512 -5.42 2.65 -2.83
CA VAL A 512 -4.30 1.80 -2.36
C VAL A 512 -4.84 0.50 -1.76
N GLY A 513 -3.94 -0.43 -1.43
CA GLY A 513 -4.29 -1.60 -0.62
C GLY A 513 -4.50 -2.89 -1.42
N CYS A 514 -5.22 -3.82 -0.80
CA CYS A 514 -5.39 -5.19 -1.26
C CYS A 514 -6.75 -5.38 -1.96
N SER A 515 -7.07 -6.61 -2.41
CA SER A 515 -8.33 -6.92 -3.11
C SER A 515 -9.38 -7.66 -2.27
N ASN A 516 -9.44 -7.39 -0.97
CA ASN A 516 -10.50 -7.91 -0.08
C ASN A 516 -11.76 -7.03 -0.16
N PHE A 517 -12.29 -6.83 -1.38
CA PHE A 517 -13.38 -5.90 -1.66
C PHE A 517 -14.78 -6.46 -1.33
N PRO A 518 -15.64 -5.71 -0.64
CA PRO A 518 -16.98 -6.17 -0.28
C PRO A 518 -17.81 -6.57 -1.49
N ASN A 519 -17.84 -5.80 -2.59
CA ASN A 519 -18.55 -6.19 -3.82
C ASN A 519 -17.65 -6.16 -5.07
N GLY A 520 -16.44 -6.70 -4.93
CA GLY A 520 -15.53 -6.90 -6.06
C GLY A 520 -14.78 -5.62 -6.50
N GLY A 521 -13.89 -5.78 -7.48
CA GLY A 521 -13.00 -4.71 -7.95
C GLY A 521 -13.69 -3.55 -8.66
N ILE A 522 -14.92 -3.74 -9.15
CA ILE A 522 -15.67 -2.72 -9.90
C ILE A 522 -15.97 -1.47 -9.08
N GLU A 523 -16.17 -1.59 -7.77
CA GLU A 523 -16.45 -0.45 -6.89
C GLU A 523 -15.26 0.53 -6.86
N ILE A 524 -14.02 0.01 -6.89
CA ILE A 524 -12.83 0.85 -6.96
C ILE A 524 -12.82 1.69 -8.24
N ALA A 525 -13.07 1.05 -9.38
CA ALA A 525 -13.05 1.74 -10.67
C ALA A 525 -14.15 2.81 -10.75
N LYS A 526 -15.37 2.51 -10.28
CA LYS A 526 -16.48 3.47 -10.25
C LYS A 526 -16.18 4.68 -9.35
N MET A 527 -15.60 4.45 -8.17
CA MET A 527 -15.17 5.55 -7.30
C MET A 527 -14.08 6.40 -7.97
N ALA A 528 -13.08 5.77 -8.60
CA ALA A 528 -12.02 6.48 -9.31
C ALA A 528 -12.59 7.31 -10.47
N GLU A 529 -13.47 6.74 -11.30
CA GLU A 529 -14.11 7.41 -12.42
C GLU A 529 -14.93 8.64 -11.99
N GLU A 530 -15.74 8.52 -10.93
CA GLU A 530 -16.52 9.64 -10.40
C GLU A 530 -15.61 10.78 -9.92
N LEU A 531 -14.49 10.46 -9.26
CA LEU A 531 -13.52 11.47 -8.79
C LEU A 531 -12.75 12.13 -9.93
N LEU A 532 -12.38 11.36 -10.96
CA LEU A 532 -11.75 11.87 -12.19
C LEU A 532 -12.68 12.86 -12.91
N LYS A 533 -13.96 12.52 -13.07
CA LYS A 533 -15.00 13.41 -13.63
C LYS A 533 -15.16 14.71 -12.81
N ARG A 534 -14.87 14.65 -11.51
CA ARG A 534 -14.95 15.78 -10.56
C ARG A 534 -13.65 16.55 -10.38
N ARG A 535 -12.65 16.32 -11.24
CA ARG A 535 -11.36 17.03 -11.26
C ARG A 535 -10.46 16.79 -10.05
N TYR A 536 -10.66 15.70 -9.31
CA TYR A 536 -9.66 15.25 -8.34
C TYR A 536 -8.42 14.74 -9.07
N ILE A 537 -7.26 14.80 -8.39
CA ILE A 537 -6.07 14.06 -8.82
C ILE A 537 -6.22 12.66 -8.25
N VAL A 538 -6.32 11.65 -9.12
CA VAL A 538 -6.45 10.26 -8.69
C VAL A 538 -5.12 9.55 -8.89
N VAL A 539 -4.61 8.98 -7.80
CA VAL A 539 -3.41 8.15 -7.82
C VAL A 539 -3.75 6.75 -7.35
N ALA A 540 -3.07 5.74 -7.89
CA ALA A 540 -3.31 4.35 -7.53
C ALA A 540 -2.02 3.56 -7.35
N THR A 541 -2.06 2.54 -6.49
CA THR A 541 -0.97 1.56 -6.33
C THR A 541 -1.48 0.14 -6.14
N GLY A 542 -0.60 -0.83 -6.36
CA GLY A 542 -0.82 -2.22 -5.95
C GLY A 542 -2.07 -2.86 -6.56
N CYS A 543 -2.79 -3.65 -5.76
CA CYS A 543 -3.98 -4.36 -6.24
C CYS A 543 -5.10 -3.41 -6.68
N SER A 544 -5.22 -2.24 -6.05
CA SER A 544 -6.22 -1.24 -6.45
C SER A 544 -5.91 -0.66 -7.83
N ALA A 545 -4.64 -0.39 -8.15
CA ALA A 545 -4.24 0.05 -9.49
C ALA A 545 -4.62 -0.97 -10.58
N MET A 546 -4.46 -2.26 -10.28
CA MET A 546 -4.87 -3.34 -11.17
C MET A 546 -6.39 -3.35 -11.35
N SER A 547 -7.18 -3.37 -10.26
CA SER A 547 -8.64 -3.43 -10.35
C SER A 547 -9.27 -2.21 -11.04
N ILE A 548 -8.64 -1.04 -10.96
CA ILE A 548 -9.03 0.13 -11.79
C ILE A 548 -8.89 -0.18 -13.28
N GLY A 549 -7.81 -0.86 -13.67
CA GLY A 549 -7.54 -1.24 -15.05
C GLY A 549 -8.44 -2.36 -15.59
N GLU A 550 -9.12 -3.11 -14.73
CA GLU A 550 -10.03 -4.21 -15.12
C GLU A 550 -11.45 -3.72 -15.47
N TYR A 551 -11.69 -2.41 -15.34
CA TYR A 551 -12.95 -1.79 -15.73
C TYR A 551 -12.87 -1.24 -17.15
N ILE A 552 -13.83 -1.63 -17.96
CA ILE A 552 -14.08 -1.08 -19.29
C ILE A 552 -15.34 -0.22 -19.19
N ASP A 553 -15.23 1.03 -19.64
CA ASP A 553 -16.33 1.97 -19.63
C ASP A 553 -17.28 1.79 -20.82
N GLU A 554 -18.27 2.68 -20.93
CA GLU A 554 -19.25 2.68 -22.03
C GLU A 554 -18.63 2.91 -23.42
N ASP A 555 -17.42 3.49 -23.49
CA ASP A 555 -16.69 3.76 -24.73
C ASP A 555 -15.78 2.58 -25.12
N GLY A 556 -15.73 1.51 -24.31
CA GLY A 556 -14.90 0.34 -24.56
C GLY A 556 -13.43 0.53 -24.16
N LEU A 557 -13.12 1.54 -23.34
CA LEU A 557 -11.77 1.89 -22.91
C LEU A 557 -11.58 1.61 -21.41
N THR A 558 -10.34 1.29 -21.00
CA THR A 558 -10.00 1.35 -19.58
C THR A 558 -9.86 2.80 -19.12
N LEU A 559 -9.96 3.03 -17.80
CA LEU A 559 -9.73 4.38 -17.26
C LEU A 559 -8.31 4.89 -17.54
N TYR A 560 -7.32 4.00 -17.66
CA TYR A 560 -5.95 4.39 -18.02
C TYR A 560 -5.80 4.78 -19.50
N GLU A 561 -6.66 4.26 -20.39
CA GLU A 561 -6.73 4.71 -21.78
C GLU A 561 -7.43 6.06 -21.91
N LYS A 562 -8.46 6.29 -21.09
CA LYS A 562 -9.28 7.50 -21.12
C LYS A 562 -8.64 8.72 -20.47
N TYR A 563 -7.92 8.52 -19.37
CA TYR A 563 -7.34 9.59 -18.56
C TYR A 563 -5.81 9.60 -18.63
N GLU A 564 -5.24 10.80 -18.66
CA GLU A 564 -3.78 11.00 -18.69
C GLU A 564 -3.11 10.53 -17.39
N GLY A 565 -1.89 10.00 -17.50
CA GLY A 565 -1.09 9.48 -16.38
C GLY A 565 -0.44 10.53 -15.48
N ILE A 566 -0.93 11.76 -15.50
CA ILE A 566 -0.30 12.93 -14.87
C ILE A 566 -0.80 13.17 -13.44
N PHE A 567 0.01 13.83 -12.61
CA PHE A 567 -0.39 14.31 -11.28
C PHE A 567 -1.02 15.71 -11.40
N ASP A 568 -2.20 15.78 -12.01
CA ASP A 568 -3.01 17.00 -12.17
C ASP A 568 -4.51 16.69 -12.09
N ALA A 569 -5.35 17.72 -12.09
CA ALA A 569 -6.79 17.60 -12.05
C ALA A 569 -7.32 16.68 -13.16
N SER A 570 -8.14 15.70 -12.79
CA SER A 570 -8.64 14.64 -13.68
C SER A 570 -7.55 13.69 -14.23
N GLY A 571 -6.33 13.71 -13.68
CA GLY A 571 -5.29 12.74 -14.00
C GLY A 571 -5.44 11.44 -13.19
N LEU A 572 -5.09 10.32 -13.83
CA LEU A 572 -5.05 8.98 -13.24
C LEU A 572 -3.62 8.41 -13.30
N ALA A 573 -2.87 8.60 -12.22
CA ALA A 573 -1.50 8.13 -12.14
C ALA A 573 -1.38 6.78 -11.40
N ASN A 574 -1.00 5.72 -12.10
CA ASN A 574 -0.51 4.51 -11.43
C ASN A 574 0.91 4.77 -10.90
N ILE A 575 1.03 4.99 -9.59
CA ILE A 575 2.31 5.31 -8.95
C ILE A 575 3.23 4.08 -8.90
N GLY A 576 2.67 2.87 -8.87
CA GLY A 576 3.43 1.64 -8.94
C GLY A 576 2.97 0.58 -7.94
N SER A 577 3.93 -0.19 -7.44
CA SER A 577 3.64 -1.28 -6.52
C SER A 577 3.36 -0.76 -5.10
N CYS A 578 3.21 -1.68 -4.16
CA CYS A 578 2.86 -1.40 -2.78
C CYS A 578 3.90 -0.47 -2.10
N VAL A 579 5.18 -0.59 -2.46
CA VAL A 579 6.25 0.25 -1.93
C VAL A 579 6.21 1.67 -2.51
N SER A 580 5.66 1.85 -3.71
CA SER A 580 5.49 3.16 -4.35
C SER A 580 4.48 4.07 -3.64
N ASN A 581 3.73 3.56 -2.63
CA ASN A 581 2.93 4.42 -1.74
C ASN A 581 3.76 5.50 -1.04
N ALA A 582 5.07 5.28 -0.85
CA ALA A 582 5.99 6.31 -0.34
C ALA A 582 6.00 7.58 -1.21
N HIS A 583 5.76 7.48 -2.52
CA HIS A 583 5.72 8.64 -3.40
C HIS A 583 4.42 9.44 -3.28
N ILE A 584 3.36 8.86 -2.71
CA ILE A 584 2.09 9.56 -2.45
C ILE A 584 2.24 10.45 -1.22
N SER A 585 2.75 9.91 -0.11
CA SER A 585 3.13 10.72 1.05
C SER A 585 4.25 11.69 0.69
N GLY A 586 5.23 11.24 -0.09
CA GLY A 586 6.28 12.07 -0.67
C GLY A 586 5.76 13.27 -1.47
N ALA A 587 4.72 13.10 -2.31
CA ALA A 587 4.10 14.21 -3.03
C ALA A 587 3.52 15.26 -2.07
N CYS A 588 2.85 14.84 -0.99
CA CYS A 588 2.32 15.75 0.02
C CYS A 588 3.43 16.50 0.76
N ILE A 589 4.53 15.82 1.12
CA ILE A 589 5.73 16.41 1.72
C ILE A 589 6.36 17.43 0.76
N LYS A 590 6.44 17.11 -0.53
CA LYS A 590 6.97 18.01 -1.56
C LYS A 590 6.09 19.23 -1.78
N ILE A 591 4.77 19.13 -1.65
CA ILE A 591 3.89 20.33 -1.65
C ILE A 591 4.29 21.27 -0.51
N ALA A 592 4.48 20.75 0.71
CA ALA A 592 4.91 21.56 1.85
C ALA A 592 6.28 22.24 1.61
N ASN A 593 7.25 21.53 1.01
CA ASN A 593 8.56 22.10 0.73
C ASN A 593 8.57 23.07 -0.47
N ILE A 594 8.06 22.64 -1.63
CA ILE A 594 8.17 23.39 -2.88
C ILE A 594 7.27 24.62 -2.86
N PHE A 595 6.00 24.46 -2.46
CA PHE A 595 5.02 25.55 -2.47
C PHE A 595 5.13 26.41 -1.20
N ALA A 596 5.21 25.79 -0.02
CA ALA A 596 5.21 26.52 1.25
C ALA A 596 6.60 26.77 1.85
N LYS A 597 7.67 26.33 1.18
CA LYS A 597 9.07 26.55 1.60
C LYS A 597 9.36 26.03 3.00
N LYS A 598 8.65 24.99 3.44
CA LYS A 598 8.93 24.32 4.71
C LYS A 598 10.19 23.46 4.60
N PRO A 599 11.22 23.67 5.44
CA PRO A 599 12.42 22.84 5.39
C PRO A 599 12.07 21.41 5.77
N LEU A 600 12.63 20.42 5.06
CA LEU A 600 12.37 19.01 5.31
C LEU A 600 13.31 18.44 6.37
N SER A 601 14.61 18.65 6.21
CA SER A 601 15.70 18.00 6.94
C SER A 601 15.41 17.86 8.44
N GLY A 602 15.03 16.68 8.93
CA GLY A 602 14.73 16.44 10.36
C GLY A 602 13.55 17.23 10.93
N ASN A 603 12.54 17.58 10.14
CA ASN A 603 11.47 18.53 10.49
C ASN A 603 10.05 17.95 10.36
N PHE A 604 9.82 16.77 10.93
CA PHE A 604 8.57 16.03 10.77
C PHE A 604 7.31 16.80 11.20
N GLU A 605 7.27 17.33 12.43
CA GLU A 605 6.03 17.90 13.02
C GLU A 605 5.49 19.07 12.20
N GLU A 606 6.36 19.97 11.73
CA GLU A 606 5.95 21.13 10.94
C GLU A 606 5.41 20.74 9.57
N VAL A 607 6.02 19.74 8.92
CA VAL A 607 5.57 19.22 7.62
C VAL A 607 4.23 18.50 7.78
N ALA A 608 4.08 17.64 8.79
CA ALA A 608 2.83 16.94 9.08
C ALA A 608 1.68 17.89 9.43
N ASP A 609 1.94 18.91 10.25
CA ASP A 609 0.97 19.94 10.58
C ASP A 609 0.52 20.74 9.35
N TYR A 610 1.46 21.08 8.46
CA TYR A 610 1.14 21.73 7.20
C TYR A 610 0.20 20.87 6.34
N ILE A 611 0.52 19.58 6.20
CA ILE A 611 -0.29 18.64 5.41
C ILE A 611 -1.71 18.54 5.98
N LEU A 612 -1.83 18.32 7.29
CA LEU A 612 -3.12 18.18 7.97
C LEU A 612 -4.04 19.39 7.74
N ASN A 613 -3.50 20.60 7.84
CA ASN A 613 -4.32 21.82 7.84
C ASN A 613 -4.53 22.44 6.45
N ARG A 614 -3.73 22.03 5.44
CA ARG A 614 -3.67 22.76 4.16
C ARG A 614 -3.69 21.87 2.92
N VAL A 615 -3.28 20.62 2.98
CA VAL A 615 -3.21 19.75 1.80
C VAL A 615 -4.44 18.84 1.76
N GLY A 616 -5.38 19.16 0.86
CA GLY A 616 -6.57 18.33 0.64
C GLY A 616 -6.19 16.98 0.01
N ALA A 617 -6.12 15.95 0.83
CA ALA A 617 -5.78 14.59 0.41
C ALA A 617 -6.56 13.55 1.20
N CYS A 618 -6.85 12.40 0.59
CA CYS A 618 -7.48 11.26 1.27
C CYS A 618 -7.05 9.93 0.63
N GLY A 619 -6.67 8.95 1.45
CA GLY A 619 -6.45 7.58 1.00
C GLY A 619 -7.76 6.78 0.95
N VAL A 620 -7.86 5.84 0.03
CA VAL A 620 -8.96 4.87 -0.07
C VAL A 620 -8.36 3.47 -0.13
N ALA A 621 -8.54 2.71 0.94
CA ALA A 621 -8.09 1.31 1.04
C ALA A 621 -9.31 0.37 1.18
N TRP A 622 -10.12 0.31 0.12
CA TRP A 622 -11.41 -0.39 0.10
C TRP A 622 -11.29 -1.89 0.38
N GLY A 623 -10.23 -2.52 -0.15
CA GLY A 623 -10.00 -3.95 0.00
C GLY A 623 -8.87 -4.29 0.96
N ALA A 624 -8.59 -3.46 1.98
CA ALA A 624 -7.48 -3.73 2.89
C ALA A 624 -7.63 -5.09 3.61
N PHE A 625 -6.50 -5.76 3.77
CA PHE A 625 -6.40 -7.12 4.33
C PHE A 625 -5.07 -7.31 5.08
N SER A 626 -3.96 -6.94 4.45
CA SER A 626 -2.63 -7.25 4.97
C SER A 626 -2.21 -6.35 6.14
N GLN A 627 -1.29 -6.82 6.96
CA GLN A 627 -0.63 -6.01 8.00
C GLN A 627 0.12 -4.81 7.40
N LYS A 628 0.59 -4.93 6.15
CA LYS A 628 1.18 -3.81 5.39
C LYS A 628 0.20 -2.66 5.20
N ALA A 629 -1.08 -2.94 4.95
CA ALA A 629 -2.09 -1.88 4.83
C ALA A 629 -2.32 -1.16 6.17
N ALA A 630 -2.24 -1.85 7.31
CA ALA A 630 -2.31 -1.22 8.62
C ALA A 630 -1.11 -0.30 8.90
N ALA A 631 0.09 -0.71 8.48
CA ALA A 631 1.30 0.09 8.59
C ALA A 631 1.27 1.33 7.66
N ILE A 632 0.83 1.16 6.40
CA ILE A 632 0.61 2.27 5.45
C ILE A 632 -0.35 3.29 6.05
N ALA A 633 -1.51 2.83 6.57
CA ALA A 633 -2.51 3.70 7.17
C ALA A 633 -1.94 4.48 8.37
N ALA A 634 -1.22 3.80 9.27
CA ALA A 634 -0.57 4.46 10.41
C ALA A 634 0.44 5.54 9.98
N GLY A 635 1.21 5.30 8.90
CA GLY A 635 2.17 6.26 8.36
C GLY A 635 1.49 7.52 7.83
N VAL A 636 0.55 7.35 6.89
CA VAL A 636 -0.16 8.50 6.30
C VAL A 636 -0.99 9.27 7.33
N ASN A 637 -1.56 8.57 8.32
CA ASN A 637 -2.28 9.21 9.43
C ASN A 637 -1.34 10.06 10.29
N ARG A 638 -0.09 9.63 10.54
CA ARG A 638 0.87 10.44 11.29
C ARG A 638 1.24 11.73 10.56
N TRP A 639 1.22 11.73 9.22
CA TRP A 639 1.34 12.94 8.39
C TRP A 639 0.09 13.81 8.37
N GLY A 640 -0.99 13.42 9.05
CA GLY A 640 -2.26 14.14 9.03
C GLY A 640 -3.10 13.89 7.76
N ILE A 641 -2.81 12.83 7.02
CA ILE A 641 -3.57 12.43 5.83
C ILE A 641 -4.65 11.42 6.25
N PRO A 642 -5.95 11.72 6.03
CA PRO A 642 -7.04 10.82 6.38
C PRO A 642 -7.14 9.65 5.38
N ALA A 643 -7.70 8.53 5.83
CA ALA A 643 -7.98 7.39 4.97
C ALA A 643 -9.37 6.78 5.23
N VAL A 644 -10.08 6.49 4.14
CA VAL A 644 -11.33 5.73 4.11
C VAL A 644 -11.01 4.27 3.77
N LEU A 645 -11.52 3.36 4.58
CA LEU A 645 -11.29 1.93 4.47
C LEU A 645 -12.61 1.23 4.11
N GLY A 646 -12.53 0.07 3.47
CA GLY A 646 -13.72 -0.78 3.31
C GLY A 646 -14.08 -1.54 4.58
N PRO A 647 -15.27 -2.16 4.61
CA PRO A 647 -15.91 -2.64 5.85
C PRO A 647 -15.11 -3.74 6.55
N HIS A 648 -14.41 -4.59 5.81
CA HIS A 648 -13.56 -5.63 6.39
C HIS A 648 -12.40 -5.06 7.21
N SER A 649 -12.00 -3.81 6.99
CA SER A 649 -10.91 -3.15 7.71
C SER A 649 -11.28 -2.80 9.15
N SER A 650 -12.56 -2.82 9.52
CA SER A 650 -12.99 -2.76 10.93
C SER A 650 -12.31 -3.86 11.78
N LYS A 651 -11.92 -4.98 11.15
CA LYS A 651 -11.20 -6.10 11.78
C LYS A 651 -9.75 -5.76 12.16
N TYR A 652 -9.19 -4.61 11.74
CA TYR A 652 -7.94 -4.09 12.30
C TYR A 652 -8.09 -3.59 13.74
N ARG A 653 -9.32 -3.49 14.25
CA ARG A 653 -9.71 -3.18 15.65
C ARG A 653 -9.67 -1.72 16.04
N ARG A 654 -9.08 -0.83 15.23
CA ARG A 654 -8.88 0.59 15.60
C ARG A 654 -9.15 1.52 14.43
N LEU A 655 -10.01 2.51 14.67
CA LEU A 655 -10.28 3.67 13.82
C LEU A 655 -9.90 4.96 14.56
N TYR A 656 -9.78 6.07 13.83
CA TYR A 656 -9.50 7.39 14.39
C TYR A 656 -10.63 8.34 14.03
N LEU A 657 -11.62 8.40 14.93
CA LEU A 657 -12.90 9.06 14.69
C LEU A 657 -12.95 10.37 15.45
N GLY A 658 -12.94 11.50 14.74
CA GLY A 658 -13.16 12.81 15.35
C GLY A 658 -14.55 12.94 15.97
N ARG A 659 -14.67 13.84 16.94
CA ARG A 659 -15.89 14.07 17.73
C ARG A 659 -16.49 15.43 17.39
N ILE A 660 -17.42 15.45 16.44
CA ILE A 660 -18.11 16.68 16.02
C ILE A 660 -18.98 17.29 17.13
N ASP A 661 -19.39 16.47 18.11
CA ASP A 661 -20.14 16.90 19.30
C ASP A 661 -19.30 17.66 20.33
N LYS A 662 -17.97 17.73 20.14
CA LYS A 662 -17.02 18.39 21.04
C LYS A 662 -16.29 19.52 20.31
N GLU A 663 -16.88 20.71 20.29
CA GLU A 663 -16.35 21.88 19.59
C GLU A 663 -14.89 22.20 19.96
N GLU A 664 -14.51 22.01 21.23
CA GLU A 664 -13.18 22.34 21.75
C GLU A 664 -12.05 21.44 21.18
N MET A 665 -12.38 20.32 20.55
CA MET A 665 -11.39 19.45 19.88
C MET A 665 -10.93 20.02 18.52
N TRP A 666 -11.68 20.98 17.99
CA TRP A 666 -11.47 21.56 16.66
C TRP A 666 -10.79 22.93 16.69
N ASP A 667 -10.48 23.46 17.87
CA ASP A 667 -9.72 24.70 18.01
C ASP A 667 -8.34 24.60 17.32
N LEU A 668 -7.96 25.69 16.66
CA LEU A 668 -6.73 25.82 15.88
C LEU A 668 -5.94 27.03 16.36
N ASN A 669 -4.61 26.93 16.35
CA ASN A 669 -3.76 28.09 16.50
C ASN A 669 -3.61 28.76 15.13
N ASP A 670 -3.85 30.06 15.04
CA ASP A 670 -3.51 30.85 13.85
C ASP A 670 -2.09 31.41 14.04
N LEU A 671 -1.07 30.81 13.42
CA LEU A 671 0.32 31.23 13.65
C LEU A 671 0.60 32.66 13.16
N ARG A 672 -0.27 33.21 12.29
CA ARG A 672 -0.14 34.59 11.80
C ARG A 672 -0.56 35.60 12.86
N THR A 673 -1.65 35.35 13.59
CA THR A 673 -2.13 36.25 14.65
C THR A 673 -1.56 35.89 16.03
N GLY A 674 -1.24 34.62 16.25
CA GLY A 674 -0.89 34.05 17.56
C GLY A 674 -2.09 33.72 18.44
N GLU A 675 -3.32 33.79 17.90
CA GLU A 675 -4.55 33.53 18.64
C GLU A 675 -5.06 32.12 18.36
N THR A 676 -5.75 31.53 19.35
CA THR A 676 -6.54 30.32 19.13
C THR A 676 -7.91 30.71 18.56
N VAL A 677 -8.27 30.11 17.43
CA VAL A 677 -9.53 30.35 16.72
C VAL A 677 -10.35 29.07 16.67
N LYS A 678 -11.68 29.21 16.67
CA LYS A 678 -12.58 28.07 16.45
C LYS A 678 -12.36 27.50 15.05
N GLY A 679 -11.98 26.23 14.98
CA GLY A 679 -11.81 25.52 13.72
C GLY A 679 -13.08 24.79 13.28
N GLU A 680 -12.88 23.70 12.54
CA GLU A 680 -13.94 22.90 11.92
C GLU A 680 -13.47 21.45 11.74
N PRO A 681 -14.39 20.48 11.61
CA PRO A 681 -14.04 19.07 11.46
C PRO A 681 -13.52 18.71 10.05
N ALA A 682 -12.41 19.34 9.63
CA ALA A 682 -11.82 19.21 8.31
C ALA A 682 -10.33 18.78 8.39
N PRO A 683 -9.99 17.51 8.15
CA PRO A 683 -10.89 16.36 7.97
C PRO A 683 -11.58 15.97 9.29
N GLU A 684 -12.74 15.29 9.21
CA GLU A 684 -13.49 14.89 10.40
C GLU A 684 -12.90 13.64 11.05
N HIS A 685 -12.35 12.73 10.25
CA HIS A 685 -11.74 11.50 10.72
C HIS A 685 -10.37 11.37 10.11
N LEU A 686 -9.48 10.70 10.82
CA LEU A 686 -8.16 10.35 10.30
C LEU A 686 -8.17 8.93 9.73
N LEU A 687 -9.01 8.05 10.27
CA LEU A 687 -9.16 6.68 9.78
C LEU A 687 -10.61 6.22 9.98
N TYR A 688 -11.32 5.98 8.88
CA TYR A 688 -12.75 5.67 8.89
C TYR A 688 -13.04 4.44 8.05
N ALA A 689 -13.96 3.57 8.48
CA ALA A 689 -14.41 2.43 7.70
C ALA A 689 -15.84 2.66 7.22
N ALA A 690 -16.02 2.74 5.90
CA ALA A 690 -17.33 2.84 5.27
C ALA A 690 -17.87 1.44 4.94
N GLU A 691 -19.18 1.29 4.96
CA GLU A 691 -19.90 0.05 4.66
C GLU A 691 -20.14 -0.11 3.15
N THR A 692 -20.52 0.97 2.46
CA THR A 692 -20.85 0.95 1.02
C THR A 692 -19.95 1.87 0.20
N MET A 693 -19.89 1.61 -1.12
CA MET A 693 -19.14 2.43 -2.06
C MET A 693 -19.61 3.89 -2.04
N GLU A 694 -20.91 4.11 -1.92
CA GLU A 694 -21.54 5.44 -1.89
C GLU A 694 -21.10 6.23 -0.66
N GLU A 695 -21.17 5.62 0.53
CA GLU A 695 -20.69 6.22 1.77
C GLU A 695 -19.19 6.49 1.72
N ALA A 696 -18.41 5.55 1.17
CA ALA A 696 -16.97 5.70 1.02
C ALA A 696 -16.64 6.91 0.15
N LEU A 697 -17.30 7.07 -0.99
CA LEU A 697 -17.07 8.16 -1.93
C LEU A 697 -17.43 9.52 -1.34
N VAL A 698 -18.57 9.62 -0.65
CA VAL A 698 -19.00 10.83 0.05
C VAL A 698 -18.03 11.19 1.18
N SER A 699 -17.60 10.19 1.95
CA SER A 699 -16.61 10.37 3.02
C SER A 699 -15.27 10.83 2.44
N THR A 700 -14.80 10.24 1.34
CA THR A 700 -13.54 10.63 0.69
C THR A 700 -13.54 12.10 0.28
N VAL A 701 -14.59 12.59 -0.37
CA VAL A 701 -14.62 14.01 -0.79
C VAL A 701 -14.72 14.97 0.39
N LYS A 702 -15.45 14.59 1.45
CA LYS A 702 -15.55 15.34 2.70
C LYS A 702 -14.20 15.43 3.41
N MET A 703 -13.46 14.32 3.46
CA MET A 703 -12.13 14.23 4.06
C MET A 703 -11.05 14.98 3.26
N CYS A 704 -11.35 15.55 2.08
CA CYS A 704 -10.45 16.45 1.36
C CYS A 704 -10.63 17.93 1.74
N ILE A 705 -11.68 18.30 2.47
CA ILE A 705 -11.88 19.67 2.97
C ILE A 705 -10.79 20.02 3.98
N ARG A 706 -10.27 21.25 3.93
CA ARG A 706 -9.20 21.72 4.82
C ARG A 706 -9.50 23.11 5.39
N PRO A 707 -9.06 23.42 6.62
CA PRO A 707 -9.30 24.71 7.27
C PRO A 707 -8.83 25.91 6.43
N ASN A 708 -7.73 25.74 5.70
CA ASN A 708 -7.11 26.77 4.88
C ASN A 708 -7.76 27.00 3.49
N ASP A 709 -8.79 26.22 3.10
CA ASP A 709 -9.41 26.38 1.78
C ASP A 709 -9.84 27.84 1.56
N THR A 710 -9.56 28.40 0.39
CA THR A 710 -10.09 29.73 0.02
C THR A 710 -11.61 29.64 -0.16
N PRO A 711 -12.37 30.75 -0.14
CA PRO A 711 -13.81 30.69 -0.39
C PRO A 711 -14.16 29.98 -1.71
N LYS A 712 -13.40 30.24 -2.78
CA LYS A 712 -13.58 29.57 -4.08
C LYS A 712 -13.29 28.07 -3.99
N GLY A 713 -12.17 27.69 -3.36
CA GLY A 713 -11.84 26.28 -3.18
C GLY A 713 -12.83 25.54 -2.30
N ARG A 714 -13.32 26.19 -1.23
CA ARG A 714 -14.36 25.65 -0.35
C ARG A 714 -15.67 25.44 -1.10
N GLN A 715 -16.11 26.39 -1.93
CA GLN A 715 -17.29 26.23 -2.78
C GLN A 715 -17.17 24.98 -3.67
N LEU A 716 -16.01 24.75 -4.28
CA LEU A 716 -15.79 23.57 -5.13
C LEU A 716 -15.92 22.27 -4.34
N LYS A 717 -15.24 22.17 -3.19
CA LYS A 717 -15.27 20.97 -2.35
C LYS A 717 -16.66 20.72 -1.75
N LEU A 718 -17.35 21.78 -1.31
CA LEU A 718 -18.73 21.68 -0.82
C LEU A 718 -19.72 21.30 -1.92
N SER A 719 -19.54 21.79 -3.16
CA SER A 719 -20.36 21.34 -4.28
C SER A 719 -20.21 19.84 -4.48
N ASN A 720 -18.97 19.32 -4.51
CA ASN A 720 -18.75 17.87 -4.64
C ASN A 720 -19.37 17.08 -3.49
N TYR A 721 -19.24 17.54 -2.24
CA TYR A 721 -19.86 16.90 -1.09
C TYR A 721 -21.39 16.88 -1.19
N ILE A 722 -22.02 18.03 -1.45
CA ILE A 722 -23.47 18.17 -1.57
C ILE A 722 -24.00 17.34 -2.75
N ASP A 723 -23.36 17.42 -3.92
CA ASP A 723 -23.81 16.72 -5.13
C ASP A 723 -23.78 15.20 -4.94
N LEU A 724 -22.69 14.67 -4.36
CA LEU A 724 -22.56 13.23 -4.11
C LEU A 724 -23.51 12.77 -2.99
N TYR A 725 -23.65 13.56 -1.92
CA TYR A 725 -24.56 13.23 -0.84
C TYR A 725 -26.01 13.18 -1.35
N LYS A 726 -26.44 14.16 -2.13
CA LYS A 726 -27.75 14.17 -2.78
C LYS A 726 -27.94 13.01 -3.76
N LYS A 727 -26.92 12.71 -4.56
CA LYS A 727 -26.97 11.61 -5.56
C LYS A 727 -27.29 10.27 -4.89
N TYR A 728 -26.72 10.00 -3.71
CA TYR A 728 -26.83 8.69 -3.07
C TYR A 728 -27.80 8.64 -1.88
N PHE A 729 -28.03 9.75 -1.18
CA PHE A 729 -28.88 9.82 0.01
C PHE A 729 -30.13 10.70 -0.17
N GLY A 730 -30.25 11.43 -1.28
CA GLY A 730 -31.48 12.15 -1.66
C GLY A 730 -31.76 13.45 -0.90
N GLU A 731 -30.89 13.87 0.01
CA GLU A 731 -31.05 15.06 0.84
C GLU A 731 -29.75 15.88 0.94
N LEU A 732 -29.79 17.03 1.63
CA LEU A 732 -28.57 17.78 1.95
C LEU A 732 -27.75 17.08 3.03
N PRO A 733 -26.41 17.21 3.02
CA PRO A 733 -25.59 16.72 4.11
C PRO A 733 -26.07 17.29 5.46
N THR A 734 -26.29 16.40 6.43
CA THR A 734 -26.89 16.75 7.72
C THR A 734 -26.01 17.67 8.57
N ASP A 735 -24.71 17.74 8.28
CA ASP A 735 -23.69 18.46 9.03
C ASP A 735 -23.02 19.59 8.24
N LEU A 736 -23.66 20.05 7.16
CA LEU A 736 -23.12 21.04 6.23
C LEU A 736 -22.70 22.35 6.92
N GLU A 737 -23.41 22.78 7.96
CA GLU A 737 -23.15 23.97 8.77
C GLU A 737 -21.76 23.95 9.44
N LEU A 738 -21.21 22.76 9.67
CA LEU A 738 -19.88 22.59 10.24
C LEU A 738 -18.78 22.95 9.25
N PHE A 739 -19.05 22.98 7.95
CA PHE A 739 -18.05 23.24 6.89
C PHE A 739 -18.23 24.57 6.16
N VAL A 740 -19.34 25.27 6.39
CA VAL A 740 -19.59 26.62 5.88
C VAL A 740 -19.12 27.63 6.92
N ARG A 741 -18.05 28.38 6.62
CA ARG A 741 -17.52 29.39 7.56
C ARG A 741 -18.27 30.71 7.40
N ASN A 742 -18.56 31.12 6.16
CA ASN A 742 -19.36 32.30 5.86
C ASN A 742 -20.08 32.14 4.52
N GLU A 743 -20.96 33.08 4.16
CA GLU A 743 -21.74 33.02 2.91
C GLU A 743 -20.91 32.87 1.64
N ARG A 744 -19.62 33.27 1.65
CA ARG A 744 -18.73 33.14 0.49
C ARG A 744 -18.27 31.70 0.27
N ASP A 745 -18.45 30.80 1.22
CA ASP A 745 -18.13 29.38 1.05
C ASP A 745 -19.25 28.60 0.35
N ILE A 746 -20.46 29.19 0.28
CA ILE A 746 -21.66 28.49 -0.20
C ILE A 746 -21.61 28.35 -1.73
N PRO A 747 -21.72 27.13 -2.28
CA PRO A 747 -21.74 26.92 -3.73
C PRO A 747 -22.89 27.68 -4.39
N ILE A 748 -22.61 28.38 -5.50
CA ILE A 748 -23.59 29.23 -6.18
C ILE A 748 -24.83 28.44 -6.61
N THR A 749 -24.64 27.22 -7.11
CA THR A 749 -25.72 26.33 -7.59
C THR A 749 -26.67 25.87 -6.48
N HIS A 750 -26.17 25.76 -5.25
CA HIS A 750 -26.92 25.29 -4.08
C HIS A 750 -27.29 26.42 -3.11
N LYS A 751 -27.02 27.68 -3.47
CA LYS A 751 -27.03 28.80 -2.52
C LYS A 751 -28.34 28.98 -1.76
N LYS A 752 -29.48 28.90 -2.46
CA LYS A 752 -30.79 29.09 -1.83
C LYS A 752 -31.06 28.02 -0.77
N GLU A 753 -30.93 26.75 -1.17
CA GLU A 753 -31.25 25.60 -0.32
C GLU A 753 -30.30 25.48 0.87
N VAL A 754 -29.01 25.73 0.66
CA VAL A 754 -28.02 25.74 1.75
C VAL A 754 -28.30 26.89 2.72
N MET A 755 -28.65 28.08 2.24
CA MET A 755 -29.01 29.19 3.14
C MET A 755 -30.28 28.89 3.95
N ASP A 756 -31.27 28.24 3.35
CA ASP A 756 -32.49 27.82 4.04
C ASP A 756 -32.16 26.79 5.15
N ASP A 757 -31.30 25.79 4.87
CA ASP A 757 -30.80 24.81 5.87
C ASP A 757 -30.02 25.48 7.01
N LEU A 758 -29.04 26.33 6.69
CA LEU A 758 -28.23 27.05 7.69
C LEU A 758 -29.09 27.92 8.60
N THR A 759 -30.11 28.59 8.05
CA THR A 759 -31.06 29.40 8.82
C THR A 759 -31.86 28.53 9.78
N SER A 760 -32.31 27.36 9.34
CA SER A 760 -33.06 26.41 10.20
C SER A 760 -32.23 25.89 11.38
N LYS A 761 -30.89 25.85 11.23
CA LYS A 761 -29.93 25.39 12.24
C LYS A 761 -29.35 26.51 13.12
N ASN A 762 -29.84 27.74 13.01
CA ASN A 762 -29.30 28.92 13.72
C ASN A 762 -27.78 29.11 13.53
N TRP A 763 -27.28 28.80 12.34
CA TRP A 763 -25.86 28.94 12.02
C TRP A 763 -25.41 30.40 12.10
N THR A 764 -24.18 30.62 12.60
CA THR A 764 -23.56 31.94 12.65
C THR A 764 -22.24 31.95 11.86
N PRO A 765 -21.96 33.01 11.06
CA PRO A 765 -20.71 33.12 10.34
C PRO A 765 -19.49 33.18 11.27
N ARG A 766 -18.40 32.54 10.85
CA ARG A 766 -17.07 32.58 11.47
C ARG A 766 -15.99 32.98 10.45
N GLU A 767 -14.92 33.60 10.93
CA GLU A 767 -13.76 33.90 10.09
C GLU A 767 -12.94 32.64 9.81
N ALA A 768 -12.38 32.55 8.60
CA ALA A 768 -11.47 31.47 8.25
C ALA A 768 -10.09 31.70 8.91
N PRO A 769 -9.44 30.66 9.46
CA PRO A 769 -8.09 30.78 9.97
C PRO A 769 -7.13 31.14 8.83
N LYS A 770 -6.14 31.98 9.14
CA LYS A 770 -5.20 32.48 8.14
C LYS A 770 -3.99 31.57 8.00
N GLU A 771 -3.47 31.13 9.15
CA GLU A 771 -2.41 30.13 9.21
C GLU A 771 -2.75 29.05 10.25
N PRO A 772 -3.72 28.15 9.93
CA PRO A 772 -4.17 27.12 10.85
C PRO A 772 -3.06 26.12 11.18
N SER A 773 -2.91 25.82 12.46
CA SER A 773 -1.93 24.88 12.98
C SER A 773 -2.43 24.21 14.28
N LEU A 774 -2.00 22.99 14.51
CA LEU A 774 -2.03 22.33 15.82
C LEU A 774 -0.80 22.64 16.67
N LEU A 775 0.25 23.18 16.07
CA LEU A 775 1.46 23.58 16.77
C LEU A 775 1.27 24.95 17.43
N GLU A 776 2.03 25.20 18.47
CA GLU A 776 2.12 26.51 19.09
C GLU A 776 3.13 27.37 18.31
N ARG A 777 2.92 28.70 18.31
CA ARG A 777 3.86 29.62 17.69
C ARG A 777 5.21 29.56 18.43
N LYS A 778 6.26 29.18 17.71
CA LYS A 778 7.64 29.14 18.22
C LYS A 778 8.17 30.54 18.56
#